data_AF-A0A4Q6B062-F1
#
_entry.id   AF-A0A4Q6B062-F1
#
_cell.length_a   1.000
_cell.length_b   1.000
_cell.length_c   1.000
_cell.angle_alpha   90.00
_cell.angle_beta   90.00
_cell.angle_gamma   90.00
#
_symmetry.space_group_name_H-M   'P 1'
#
loop_
_entity.id
_entity.type
_entity.pdbx_description
1 polymer ?
#
loop_
_entity_poly.entity_id
_entity_poly.type
_entity_poly.pdbx_seq_one_letter_code
_entity_poly.pdbx_strand_id
1 'polypeptide(L)'
;MNNAQNLNVLYGKILRIDINTPTGYGIPKDNPFVNEANTKPEIYAYGVRNPWRFQFDKATGDLWLGDVGQNLWEEIDKVEKGGNYGWNVREGFNCYENNAKCGTQAFSEPVASYGHDQGASISGGFVYRGKAIPSLQGIYIFGDFMSGNIWGLFPDTNGKLKQKLLIATGFNIPAFGEDGDGEIYVLQYTGQIHRIVPKDANAPVVTAPALLSKTGCFNPTNVSEPVKGLIPYSVNSPLWSDAAAKRRWIALPKDGKINVLDNGRFEFPNGTVLVKEFALENKPVETRLFIRHADGAWAGYTYAWKDDGSDAELVNNGLVKTIAGQVWNYPSQAQCLQCHTANAGFSLGLEVSQLNKKVGAAGSEYGQLENFAKIGLFTKPLAETNAVLPTPSPAIAADLAARSYIHANCSFCHRPGGTGGGNLDMRFETELKQTGLCNKPGSGNLGIADARVIFPGSPEKSILYARMSRRGTQQMPPLASNHTDDTALAIMKQWISTLNECPETAPNPAASVNVGDVISLEARHSNKCMDLDNGNNVDGAKIHQWTCDGGQNQKFRIEKGVDGGFSLVNVKTNKCVDVAGVSQGNGAKVQLWSCANTANQSVSFSNSLDGAVHVQFKHSAKCLEVEGFSTANDAKIQQYDCGNTENQDWFIRR
;
A
#
# COMPACT_ATOMS: atom_id res chain seq x y z
N MET A 1 -7.18 -29.80 7.68
CA MET A 1 -7.68 -28.89 8.73
C MET A 1 -8.71 -29.55 9.68
N ASN A 2 -8.92 -30.88 9.64
CA ASN A 2 -9.97 -31.57 10.42
C ASN A 2 -9.47 -32.27 11.70
N ASN A 3 -8.38 -31.80 12.29
CA ASN A 3 -7.76 -32.48 13.44
C ASN A 3 -8.21 -31.95 14.80
N ALA A 4 -8.88 -30.80 14.85
CA ALA A 4 -9.20 -30.13 16.11
C ALA A 4 -10.19 -30.93 16.98
N GLN A 5 -11.10 -31.72 16.40
CA GLN A 5 -11.96 -32.67 17.13
C GLN A 5 -11.29 -34.03 17.39
N ASN A 6 -10.17 -34.35 16.75
CA ASN A 6 -9.46 -35.62 16.97
C ASN A 6 -8.52 -35.48 18.17
N LEU A 7 -8.84 -36.17 19.27
CA LEU A 7 -8.05 -36.15 20.51
C LEU A 7 -6.78 -37.02 20.44
N ASN A 8 -6.62 -37.88 19.42
CA ASN A 8 -5.41 -38.70 19.23
C ASN A 8 -4.21 -37.89 18.70
N VAL A 9 -4.41 -36.62 18.34
CA VAL A 9 -3.39 -35.75 17.76
C VAL A 9 -3.37 -34.40 18.45
N LEU A 10 -2.22 -33.73 18.39
CA LEU A 10 -1.97 -32.46 19.09
C LEU A 10 -2.43 -31.21 18.31
N TYR A 11 -2.86 -31.36 17.06
CA TYR A 11 -3.27 -30.24 16.21
C TYR A 11 -4.65 -29.69 16.60
N GLY A 12 -4.78 -28.35 16.65
CA GLY A 12 -6.03 -27.66 17.00
C GLY A 12 -6.40 -27.83 18.48
N LYS A 13 -5.42 -27.65 19.37
CA LYS A 13 -5.50 -27.87 20.81
C LYS A 13 -4.79 -26.75 21.58
N ILE A 14 -5.20 -26.53 22.82
CA ILE A 14 -4.37 -25.89 23.85
C ILE A 14 -3.71 -27.00 24.65
N LEU A 15 -2.37 -26.96 24.75
CA LEU A 15 -1.58 -27.99 25.44
C LEU A 15 -1.09 -27.45 26.78
N ARG A 16 -1.13 -28.30 27.81
CA ARG A 16 -0.56 -27.99 29.13
C ARG A 16 0.44 -29.07 29.51
N ILE A 17 1.68 -28.65 29.71
CA ILE A 17 2.82 -29.51 30.03
C ILE A 17 3.57 -28.93 31.23
N ASP A 18 4.30 -29.77 31.96
CA ASP A 18 5.23 -29.37 33.00
C ASP A 18 6.65 -29.32 32.43
N ILE A 19 7.26 -28.14 32.38
CA ILE A 19 8.61 -27.96 31.82
C ILE A 19 9.72 -28.18 32.85
N ASN A 20 9.38 -28.36 34.14
CA ASN A 20 10.34 -28.47 35.23
C ASN A 20 10.73 -29.93 35.50
N THR A 21 11.05 -30.69 34.44
CA THR A 21 11.44 -32.10 34.59
C THR A 21 12.83 -32.39 34.00
N PRO A 22 13.65 -33.24 34.63
CA PRO A 22 15.01 -33.50 34.17
C PRO A 22 15.13 -34.17 32.79
N THR A 23 14.05 -34.79 32.29
CA THR A 23 14.06 -35.65 31.10
C THR A 23 13.17 -35.15 29.96
N GLY A 24 12.78 -33.88 29.97
CA GLY A 24 11.90 -33.28 28.97
C GLY A 24 10.75 -32.53 29.61
N TYR A 25 9.52 -32.84 29.21
CA TYR A 25 8.32 -32.31 29.86
C TYR A 25 7.52 -33.42 30.56
N GLY A 26 6.90 -33.09 31.68
CA GLY A 26 5.92 -33.91 32.36
C GLY A 26 4.50 -33.59 31.93
N ILE A 27 3.56 -34.48 32.24
CA ILE A 27 2.13 -34.22 32.09
C ILE A 27 1.56 -33.86 33.46
N PRO A 28 0.94 -32.68 33.63
CA PRO A 28 0.19 -32.37 34.84
C PRO A 28 -0.88 -33.43 35.10
N LYS A 29 -0.90 -33.99 36.31
CA LYS A 29 -1.82 -35.07 36.69
C LYS A 29 -3.28 -34.66 36.60
N ASP A 30 -3.56 -33.37 36.66
CA ASP A 30 -4.88 -32.77 36.54
C ASP A 30 -5.21 -32.34 35.11
N ASN A 31 -4.47 -32.75 34.07
CA ASN A 31 -4.93 -32.58 32.70
C ASN A 31 -6.21 -33.42 32.46
N PRO A 32 -7.18 -32.92 31.67
CA PRO A 32 -8.49 -33.55 31.53
C PRO A 32 -8.46 -34.93 30.87
N PHE A 33 -7.47 -35.20 30.00
CA PHE A 33 -7.45 -36.41 29.17
C PHE A 33 -6.39 -37.45 29.59
N VAL A 34 -5.73 -37.28 30.76
CA VAL A 34 -4.58 -38.13 31.17
C VAL A 34 -4.92 -39.61 31.28
N ASN A 35 -6.14 -39.93 31.70
CA ASN A 35 -6.58 -41.30 31.95
C ASN A 35 -7.54 -41.82 30.87
N GLU A 36 -7.66 -41.11 29.74
CA GLU A 36 -8.56 -41.50 28.65
C GLU A 36 -7.80 -42.27 27.58
N ALA A 37 -8.34 -43.42 27.17
CA ALA A 37 -7.79 -44.18 26.05
C ALA A 37 -8.03 -43.42 24.72
N ASN A 38 -7.08 -43.51 23.79
CA ASN A 38 -7.15 -42.85 22.47
C ASN A 38 -7.25 -41.32 22.56
N THR A 39 -6.56 -40.73 23.52
CA THR A 39 -6.37 -39.29 23.62
C THR A 39 -4.89 -38.96 23.87
N LYS A 40 -4.52 -37.71 23.65
CA LYS A 40 -3.21 -37.18 23.99
C LYS A 40 -3.26 -36.51 25.37
N PRO A 41 -2.45 -36.97 26.34
CA PRO A 41 -2.53 -36.51 27.73
C PRO A 41 -2.06 -35.06 27.91
N GLU A 42 -1.39 -34.47 26.92
CA GLU A 42 -0.98 -33.06 26.85
C GLU A 42 -2.18 -32.10 26.68
N ILE A 43 -3.32 -32.58 26.18
CA ILE A 43 -4.45 -31.73 25.82
C ILE A 43 -5.07 -31.12 27.08
N TYR A 44 -5.13 -29.80 27.14
CA TYR A 44 -5.88 -29.04 28.14
C TYR A 44 -7.26 -28.63 27.63
N ALA A 45 -7.34 -28.20 26.38
CA ALA A 45 -8.59 -27.90 25.68
C ALA A 45 -8.44 -28.14 24.17
N TYR A 46 -9.55 -28.28 23.45
CA TYR A 46 -9.55 -28.68 22.04
C TYR A 46 -10.62 -27.96 21.23
N GLY A 47 -10.63 -28.22 19.91
CA GLY A 47 -11.61 -27.60 19.03
C GLY A 47 -11.26 -26.17 18.62
N VAL A 48 -9.99 -25.76 18.70
CA VAL A 48 -9.52 -24.47 18.18
C VAL A 48 -8.95 -24.62 16.77
N ARG A 49 -9.06 -23.60 15.92
CA ARG A 49 -8.48 -23.62 14.56
C ARG A 49 -7.02 -23.18 14.57
N ASN A 50 -6.81 -21.94 14.95
CA ASN A 50 -5.54 -21.23 14.90
C ASN A 50 -5.45 -20.28 16.10
N PRO A 51 -5.18 -20.82 17.30
CA PRO A 51 -5.06 -20.03 18.51
C PRO A 51 -3.90 -19.04 18.39
N TRP A 52 -4.22 -17.76 18.21
CA TRP A 52 -3.25 -16.70 17.98
C TRP A 52 -3.24 -15.70 19.14
N ARG A 53 -2.20 -15.85 19.97
CA ARG A 53 -2.01 -15.16 21.26
C ARG A 53 -3.10 -15.53 22.26
N PHE A 54 -2.65 -16.01 23.41
CA PHE A 54 -3.46 -16.18 24.60
C PHE A 54 -2.71 -15.62 25.80
N GLN A 55 -3.45 -15.23 26.84
CA GLN A 55 -2.84 -14.72 28.06
C GLN A 55 -3.73 -15.01 29.28
N PHE A 56 -3.11 -15.14 30.43
CA PHE A 56 -3.80 -15.29 31.71
C PHE A 56 -4.02 -13.92 32.32
N ASP A 57 -5.27 -13.60 32.66
CA ASP A 57 -5.52 -12.43 33.49
C ASP A 57 -4.94 -12.63 34.88
N LYS A 58 -3.94 -11.81 35.24
CA LYS A 58 -3.20 -11.90 36.52
C LYS A 58 -4.10 -11.81 37.75
N ALA A 59 -5.27 -11.18 37.64
CA ALA A 59 -6.18 -11.01 38.78
C ALA A 59 -7.15 -12.19 38.98
N THR A 60 -7.59 -12.84 37.90
CA THR A 60 -8.63 -13.88 37.95
C THR A 60 -8.11 -15.28 37.65
N GLY A 61 -6.99 -15.39 36.92
CA GLY A 61 -6.49 -16.65 36.38
C GLY A 61 -7.20 -17.09 35.09
N ASP A 62 -8.15 -16.31 34.57
CA ASP A 62 -8.87 -16.63 33.34
C ASP A 62 -7.90 -16.66 32.14
N LEU A 63 -7.94 -17.72 31.35
CA LEU A 63 -7.20 -17.85 30.11
C LEU A 63 -8.00 -17.26 28.94
N TRP A 64 -7.56 -16.14 28.41
CA TRP A 64 -8.16 -15.50 27.24
C TRP A 64 -7.41 -15.87 25.98
N LEU A 65 -8.13 -16.19 24.91
CA LEU A 65 -7.58 -16.64 23.64
C LEU A 65 -8.26 -15.90 22.47
N GLY A 66 -7.47 -15.48 21.47
CA GLY A 66 -8.01 -15.22 20.13
C GLY A 66 -7.84 -16.43 19.23
N ASP A 67 -8.91 -16.90 18.61
CA ASP A 67 -8.88 -17.99 17.62
C ASP A 67 -9.18 -17.45 16.22
N VAL A 68 -8.19 -17.54 15.33
CA VAL A 68 -8.28 -16.99 13.98
C VAL A 68 -9.09 -17.91 13.09
N GLY A 69 -10.14 -17.34 12.49
CA GLY A 69 -11.06 -18.00 11.58
C GLY A 69 -10.42 -18.48 10.27
N GLN A 70 -11.13 -19.35 9.57
CA GLN A 70 -10.79 -19.81 8.22
C GLN A 70 -11.33 -18.88 7.14
N ASN A 71 -12.61 -18.50 7.21
CA ASN A 71 -13.30 -17.85 6.09
C ASN A 71 -14.09 -16.61 6.48
N LEU A 72 -14.93 -16.64 7.51
CA LEU A 72 -15.95 -15.61 7.71
C LEU A 72 -15.91 -14.96 9.10
N TRP A 73 -15.55 -15.72 10.13
CA TRP A 73 -15.68 -15.28 11.52
C TRP A 73 -14.39 -15.41 12.30
N GLU A 74 -14.10 -14.40 13.10
CA GLU A 74 -13.06 -14.39 14.11
C GLU A 74 -13.68 -14.51 15.51
N GLU A 75 -12.97 -15.07 16.49
CA GLU A 75 -13.52 -15.26 17.84
C GLU A 75 -12.54 -15.09 19.00
N ILE A 76 -13.10 -14.71 20.15
CA ILE A 76 -12.42 -14.67 21.46
C ILE A 76 -13.04 -15.71 22.37
N ASP A 77 -12.19 -16.54 22.98
CA ASP A 77 -12.58 -17.56 23.93
C ASP A 77 -12.02 -17.29 25.33
N LYS A 78 -12.80 -17.69 26.34
CA LYS A 78 -12.29 -17.96 27.69
C LYS A 78 -12.04 -19.46 27.80
N VAL A 79 -10.77 -19.84 27.82
CA VAL A 79 -10.39 -21.24 27.72
C VAL A 79 -10.49 -21.95 29.07
N GLU A 80 -11.41 -22.89 29.15
CA GLU A 80 -11.61 -23.76 30.31
C GLU A 80 -11.00 -25.16 30.11
N LYS A 81 -10.68 -25.81 31.23
CA LYS A 81 -10.16 -27.18 31.26
C LYS A 81 -11.18 -28.15 30.63
N GLY A 82 -10.75 -28.86 29.59
CA GLY A 82 -11.56 -29.83 28.84
C GLY A 82 -12.52 -29.18 27.83
N GLY A 83 -12.49 -27.86 27.67
CA GLY A 83 -13.38 -27.14 26.74
C GLY A 83 -13.21 -27.56 25.29
N ASN A 84 -14.32 -27.51 24.53
CA ASN A 84 -14.38 -27.80 23.10
C ASN A 84 -14.91 -26.58 22.34
N TYR A 85 -14.04 -25.86 21.65
CA TYR A 85 -14.38 -24.63 20.90
C TYR A 85 -14.89 -24.89 19.48
N GLY A 86 -15.06 -26.17 19.12
CA GLY A 86 -15.93 -26.57 18.02
C GLY A 86 -15.35 -26.53 16.62
N TRP A 87 -14.13 -26.07 16.39
CA TRP A 87 -13.47 -26.23 15.09
C TRP A 87 -13.32 -27.72 14.72
N ASN A 88 -13.64 -28.18 13.50
CA ASN A 88 -14.12 -27.45 12.32
C ASN A 88 -15.63 -27.61 12.06
N VAL A 89 -16.42 -27.77 13.13
CA VAL A 89 -17.89 -27.83 13.09
C VAL A 89 -18.50 -26.43 13.16
N ARG A 90 -17.93 -25.54 13.98
CA ARG A 90 -18.32 -24.13 14.10
C ARG A 90 -17.15 -23.19 13.79
N GLU A 91 -17.50 -21.97 13.43
CA GLU A 91 -16.61 -20.82 13.30
C GLU A 91 -17.36 -19.61 13.90
N GLY A 92 -16.90 -19.07 15.02
CA GLY A 92 -17.69 -18.14 15.80
C GLY A 92 -18.97 -18.80 16.33
N PHE A 93 -20.06 -18.04 16.33
CA PHE A 93 -21.37 -18.58 16.69
C PHE A 93 -22.01 -19.45 15.61
N ASN A 94 -21.40 -19.59 14.42
CA ASN A 94 -22.05 -20.12 13.21
C ASN A 94 -21.53 -21.50 12.81
N CYS A 95 -22.32 -22.23 12.03
CA CYS A 95 -21.89 -23.50 11.43
C CYS A 95 -20.85 -23.26 10.33
N TYR A 96 -19.75 -24.02 10.36
CA TYR A 96 -18.75 -23.98 9.31
C TYR A 96 -19.18 -24.88 8.13
N GLU A 97 -19.24 -24.35 6.91
CA GLU A 97 -19.52 -25.08 5.66
C GLU A 97 -20.70 -26.09 5.72
N ASN A 98 -21.79 -25.76 6.43
CA ASN A 98 -22.94 -26.65 6.66
C ASN A 98 -22.57 -28.02 7.25
N ASN A 99 -21.56 -28.07 8.10
CA ASN A 99 -21.11 -29.30 8.74
C ASN A 99 -22.28 -30.01 9.46
N ALA A 100 -22.53 -31.27 9.11
CA ALA A 100 -23.67 -32.06 9.60
C ALA A 100 -23.67 -32.26 11.14
N LYS A 101 -22.53 -32.04 11.80
CA LYS A 101 -22.41 -32.09 13.27
C LYS A 101 -22.79 -30.78 13.96
N CYS A 102 -23.07 -29.72 13.19
CA CYS A 102 -23.45 -28.45 13.78
C CYS A 102 -24.84 -28.56 14.43
N GLY A 103 -24.96 -28.13 15.69
CA GLY A 103 -26.18 -28.26 16.48
C GLY A 103 -26.44 -29.67 17.04
N THR A 104 -25.59 -30.66 16.74
CA THR A 104 -25.75 -32.03 17.28
C THR A 104 -24.94 -32.27 18.55
N GLN A 105 -24.06 -31.34 18.92
CA GLN A 105 -23.24 -31.40 20.12
C GLN A 105 -23.09 -30.01 20.72
N ALA A 106 -22.97 -29.94 22.05
CA ALA A 106 -22.69 -28.69 22.74
C ALA A 106 -21.20 -28.33 22.61
N PHE A 107 -20.92 -27.05 22.42
CA PHE A 107 -19.58 -26.48 22.36
C PHE A 107 -19.44 -25.42 23.45
N SER A 108 -18.21 -25.18 23.88
CA SER A 108 -17.89 -23.98 24.65
C SER A 108 -18.17 -22.77 23.77
N GLU A 109 -19.01 -21.84 24.25
CA GLU A 109 -19.38 -20.66 23.46
C GLU A 109 -18.26 -19.62 23.49
N PRO A 110 -17.96 -18.98 22.35
CA PRO A 110 -17.05 -17.86 22.34
C PRO A 110 -17.64 -16.69 23.14
N VAL A 111 -16.76 -15.92 23.76
CA VAL A 111 -17.15 -14.70 24.49
C VAL A 111 -17.59 -13.62 23.52
N ALA A 112 -16.90 -13.51 22.39
CA ALA A 112 -17.22 -12.58 21.31
C ALA A 112 -16.81 -13.18 19.97
N SER A 113 -17.53 -12.79 18.92
CA SER A 113 -17.18 -13.12 17.53
C SER A 113 -17.60 -11.97 16.61
N TYR A 114 -16.84 -11.74 15.56
CA TYR A 114 -17.12 -10.74 14.53
C TYR A 114 -16.77 -11.25 13.13
N GLY A 115 -17.44 -10.68 12.13
CA GLY A 115 -17.27 -11.07 10.74
C GLY A 115 -16.13 -10.34 10.04
N HIS A 116 -15.77 -10.83 8.86
CA HIS A 116 -14.77 -10.22 7.96
C HIS A 116 -15.15 -8.84 7.42
N ASP A 117 -16.37 -8.37 7.71
CA ASP A 117 -16.80 -6.98 7.55
C ASP A 117 -16.17 -6.04 8.60
N GLN A 118 -15.77 -6.55 9.77
CA GLN A 118 -15.19 -5.77 10.86
C GLN A 118 -13.68 -5.99 11.05
N GLY A 119 -13.17 -7.19 10.75
CA GLY A 119 -11.76 -7.60 10.83
C GLY A 119 -11.58 -9.02 10.30
N ALA A 120 -10.37 -9.41 9.89
CA ALA A 120 -10.16 -10.66 9.13
C ALA A 120 -9.05 -11.58 9.66
N SER A 121 -8.47 -11.26 10.83
CA SER A 121 -7.47 -12.06 11.51
C SER A 121 -7.30 -11.55 12.94
N ILE A 122 -7.98 -12.16 13.90
CA ILE A 122 -7.94 -11.69 15.28
C ILE A 122 -6.54 -11.79 15.90
N SER A 123 -6.21 -10.79 16.69
CA SER A 123 -5.05 -10.76 17.57
C SER A 123 -5.54 -10.68 19.00
N GLY A 124 -5.40 -11.78 19.75
CA GLY A 124 -5.66 -11.78 21.19
C GLY A 124 -4.87 -10.66 21.89
N GLY A 125 -5.37 -10.22 23.05
CA GLY A 125 -4.75 -9.18 23.85
C GLY A 125 -4.83 -9.45 25.35
N PHE A 126 -5.01 -8.40 26.14
CA PHE A 126 -4.85 -8.41 27.60
C PHE A 126 -6.07 -7.84 28.30
N VAL A 127 -6.36 -8.34 29.50
CA VAL A 127 -7.25 -7.63 30.42
C VAL A 127 -6.49 -6.42 30.94
N TYR A 128 -7.04 -5.21 30.77
CA TYR A 128 -6.36 -3.99 31.20
C TYR A 128 -6.31 -3.90 32.72
N ARG A 129 -5.09 -3.84 33.27
CA ARG A 129 -4.80 -3.73 34.70
C ARG A 129 -4.03 -2.46 35.07
N GLY A 130 -3.70 -1.62 34.10
CA GLY A 130 -3.00 -0.34 34.27
C GLY A 130 -3.82 0.74 34.98
N LYS A 131 -3.14 1.75 35.52
CA LYS A 131 -3.76 2.82 36.31
C LYS A 131 -4.04 4.09 35.50
N ALA A 132 -3.41 4.25 34.33
CA ALA A 132 -3.52 5.46 33.53
C ALA A 132 -4.94 5.66 32.97
N ILE A 133 -5.66 4.58 32.64
CA ILE A 133 -7.00 4.62 32.02
C ILE A 133 -8.02 3.89 32.92
N PRO A 134 -8.51 4.51 34.01
CA PRO A 134 -9.40 3.85 34.98
C PRO A 134 -10.66 3.24 34.37
N SER A 135 -11.19 3.82 33.29
CA SER A 135 -12.40 3.34 32.59
C SER A 135 -12.22 2.00 31.87
N LEU A 136 -10.98 1.52 31.70
CA LEU A 136 -10.68 0.23 31.07
C LEU A 136 -10.36 -0.87 32.10
N GLN A 137 -10.36 -0.58 33.40
CA GLN A 137 -10.03 -1.58 34.41
C GLN A 137 -10.90 -2.84 34.31
N GLY A 138 -10.24 -3.99 34.14
CA GLY A 138 -10.90 -5.29 33.98
C GLY A 138 -11.52 -5.55 32.60
N ILE A 139 -11.39 -4.62 31.65
CA ILE A 139 -11.85 -4.80 30.27
C ILE A 139 -10.80 -5.59 29.49
N TYR A 140 -11.25 -6.64 28.79
CA TYR A 140 -10.38 -7.36 27.85
C TYR A 140 -10.20 -6.55 26.56
N ILE A 141 -8.97 -6.13 26.31
CA ILE A 141 -8.56 -5.35 25.14
C ILE A 141 -7.91 -6.30 24.14
N PHE A 142 -8.37 -6.25 22.90
CA PHE A 142 -7.91 -7.11 21.81
C PHE A 142 -7.93 -6.34 20.49
N GLY A 143 -7.34 -6.91 19.44
CA GLY A 143 -7.29 -6.27 18.14
C GLY A 143 -7.41 -7.24 16.98
N ASP A 144 -7.20 -6.71 15.78
CA ASP A 144 -7.24 -7.47 14.53
C ASP A 144 -6.08 -7.06 13.62
N PHE A 145 -5.38 -8.06 13.08
CA PHE A 145 -4.18 -7.87 12.29
C PHE A 145 -4.44 -7.15 10.96
N MET A 146 -5.61 -7.35 10.34
CA MET A 146 -5.88 -6.84 8.99
C MET A 146 -6.49 -5.43 9.01
N SER A 147 -7.40 -5.16 9.93
CA SER A 147 -8.10 -3.87 10.08
C SER A 147 -7.34 -2.86 10.95
N GLY A 148 -6.51 -3.34 11.88
CA GLY A 148 -5.87 -2.49 12.89
C GLY A 148 -6.84 -1.92 13.92
N ASN A 149 -8.03 -2.50 14.02
CA ASN A 149 -8.98 -2.14 15.06
C ASN A 149 -8.50 -2.68 16.42
N ILE A 150 -8.79 -1.90 17.45
CA ILE A 150 -8.62 -2.26 18.85
C ILE A 150 -9.98 -2.11 19.52
N TRP A 151 -10.46 -3.19 20.12
CA TRP A 151 -11.74 -3.25 20.82
C TRP A 151 -11.54 -3.55 22.30
N GLY A 152 -12.58 -3.25 23.08
CA GLY A 152 -12.73 -3.74 24.45
C GLY A 152 -14.02 -4.54 24.60
N LEU A 153 -14.01 -5.56 25.46
CA LEU A 153 -15.20 -6.31 25.87
C LEU A 153 -15.83 -5.71 27.13
N PHE A 154 -16.98 -5.04 26.97
CA PHE A 154 -17.70 -4.38 28.05
C PHE A 154 -18.95 -5.18 28.44
N PRO A 155 -19.30 -5.29 29.72
CA PRO A 155 -20.56 -5.88 30.14
C PRO A 155 -21.74 -4.99 29.70
N ASP A 156 -22.77 -5.60 29.13
CA ASP A 156 -24.08 -4.97 28.94
C ASP A 156 -24.86 -4.92 30.27
N THR A 157 -26.10 -4.42 30.22
CA THR A 157 -26.96 -4.30 31.41
C THR A 157 -27.27 -5.63 32.09
N ASN A 158 -27.09 -6.75 31.40
CA ASN A 158 -27.30 -8.10 31.91
C ASN A 158 -25.98 -8.83 32.22
N GLY A 159 -24.85 -8.12 32.15
CA GLY A 159 -23.52 -8.68 32.39
C GLY A 159 -22.93 -9.47 31.22
N LYS A 160 -23.60 -9.53 30.06
CA LYS A 160 -23.04 -10.19 28.87
C LYS A 160 -22.01 -9.28 28.24
N LEU A 161 -20.83 -9.83 27.95
CA LEU A 161 -19.76 -9.07 27.31
C LEU A 161 -20.12 -8.74 25.85
N LYS A 162 -19.89 -7.48 25.47
CA LYS A 162 -20.11 -6.91 24.14
C LYS A 162 -18.87 -6.18 23.70
N GLN A 163 -18.44 -6.44 22.48
CA GLN A 163 -17.33 -5.71 21.88
C GLN A 163 -17.72 -4.26 21.61
N LYS A 164 -16.78 -3.35 21.85
CA LYS A 164 -16.88 -1.93 21.52
C LYS A 164 -15.57 -1.47 20.91
N LEU A 165 -15.64 -0.81 19.76
CA LEU A 165 -14.45 -0.24 19.12
C LEU A 165 -13.90 0.89 20.00
N LEU A 166 -12.60 0.81 20.29
CA LEU A 166 -11.88 1.82 21.07
C LEU A 166 -11.04 2.70 20.15
N ILE A 167 -10.27 2.08 19.25
CA ILE A 167 -9.32 2.78 18.36
C ILE A 167 -9.29 2.07 17.01
N ALA A 168 -9.41 2.83 15.91
CA ALA A 168 -9.11 2.35 14.56
C ALA A 168 -7.73 2.87 14.16
N THR A 169 -6.69 2.04 14.30
CA THR A 169 -5.30 2.47 14.10
C THR A 169 -4.85 2.39 12.64
N GLY A 170 -5.42 1.46 11.86
CA GLY A 170 -4.91 1.07 10.55
C GLY A 170 -3.58 0.32 10.60
N PHE A 171 -3.10 -0.08 11.79
CA PHE A 171 -1.88 -0.85 11.95
C PHE A 171 -2.12 -2.32 11.62
N ASN A 172 -1.10 -3.01 11.10
CA ASN A 172 -1.09 -4.46 11.20
C ASN A 172 -0.65 -4.86 12.60
N ILE A 173 -1.58 -5.33 13.43
CA ILE A 173 -1.37 -5.61 14.86
C ILE A 173 -1.12 -7.12 15.06
N PRO A 174 0.13 -7.61 15.13
CA PRO A 174 0.39 -9.04 15.35
C PRO A 174 0.21 -9.49 16.81
N ALA A 175 0.31 -8.57 17.77
CA ALA A 175 0.26 -8.87 19.20
C ALA A 175 0.10 -7.60 20.04
N PHE A 176 -0.17 -7.80 21.32
CA PHE A 176 -0.09 -6.81 22.38
C PHE A 176 1.01 -7.19 23.38
N GLY A 177 1.39 -6.25 24.24
CA GLY A 177 2.21 -6.47 25.43
C GLY A 177 1.68 -5.67 26.61
N GLU A 178 2.20 -5.96 27.80
CA GLU A 178 1.87 -5.25 29.05
C GLU A 178 3.19 -4.95 29.78
N ASP A 179 3.32 -3.76 30.37
CA ASP A 179 4.46 -3.43 31.23
C ASP A 179 4.26 -3.91 32.69
N GLY A 180 5.20 -3.53 33.57
CA GLY A 180 5.12 -3.88 34.99
C GLY A 180 3.99 -3.19 35.76
N ASP A 181 3.47 -2.08 35.24
CA ASP A 181 2.38 -1.30 35.85
C ASP A 181 0.99 -1.71 35.33
N GLY A 182 0.96 -2.57 34.32
CA GLY A 182 -0.26 -3.08 33.71
C GLY A 182 -0.75 -2.28 32.50
N GLU A 183 0.06 -1.34 32.01
CA GLU A 183 -0.28 -0.55 30.83
C GLU A 183 -0.07 -1.37 29.56
N ILE A 184 -1.00 -1.23 28.61
CA ILE A 184 -1.02 -2.03 27.39
C ILE A 184 -0.25 -1.33 26.27
N TYR A 185 0.57 -2.14 25.60
CA TYR A 185 1.32 -1.79 24.41
C TYR A 185 0.80 -2.58 23.19
N VAL A 186 0.80 -1.92 22.04
CA VAL A 186 0.39 -2.48 20.75
C VAL A 186 1.64 -2.64 19.89
N LEU A 187 1.88 -3.85 19.40
CA LEU A 187 2.96 -4.09 18.45
C LEU A 187 2.43 -3.80 17.05
N GLN A 188 3.23 -3.12 16.24
CA GLN A 188 2.98 -2.95 14.81
C GLN A 188 3.90 -3.87 14.03
N TYR A 189 3.37 -4.56 13.02
CA TYR A 189 4.13 -5.54 12.23
C TYR A 189 5.39 -4.96 11.57
N THR A 190 5.42 -3.65 11.33
CA THR A 190 6.57 -2.92 10.78
C THR A 190 7.68 -2.62 11.81
N GLY A 191 7.54 -3.08 13.06
CA GLY A 191 8.59 -3.05 14.08
C GLY A 191 8.42 -1.98 15.16
N GLN A 192 7.39 -1.13 15.10
CA GLN A 192 7.10 -0.14 16.13
C GLN A 192 6.32 -0.75 17.31
N ILE A 193 6.52 -0.18 18.50
CA ILE A 193 5.76 -0.47 19.71
C ILE A 193 5.07 0.82 20.14
N HIS A 194 3.74 0.76 20.29
CA HIS A 194 2.90 1.89 20.69
C HIS A 194 2.32 1.66 22.07
N ARG A 195 2.08 2.71 22.85
CA ARG A 195 1.38 2.61 24.14
C ARG A 195 -0.05 3.10 23.99
N ILE A 196 -1.02 2.36 24.52
CA ILE A 196 -2.40 2.87 24.64
C ILE A 196 -2.42 3.90 25.77
N VAL A 197 -2.81 5.13 25.45
CA VAL A 197 -2.87 6.23 26.43
C VAL A 197 -4.29 6.75 26.57
N PRO A 198 -4.65 7.36 27.71
CA PRO A 198 -5.92 8.07 27.85
C PRO A 198 -6.03 9.13 26.76
N LYS A 199 -7.24 9.29 26.23
CA LYS A 199 -7.53 10.45 25.39
C LYS A 199 -7.42 11.70 26.25
N ASP A 200 -6.66 12.68 25.77
CA ASP A 200 -6.55 13.99 26.42
C ASP A 200 -7.94 14.64 26.51
N ALA A 201 -8.45 14.88 27.72
CA ALA A 201 -9.80 15.41 27.93
C ALA A 201 -10.00 16.83 27.32
N ASN A 202 -8.87 17.52 27.08
CA ASN A 202 -8.84 18.85 26.46
C ASN A 202 -8.66 18.80 24.94
N ALA A 203 -8.42 17.63 24.34
CA ALA A 203 -8.42 17.49 22.88
C ALA A 203 -9.89 17.46 22.41
N PRO A 204 -10.36 18.44 21.62
CA PRO A 204 -11.75 18.46 21.16
C PRO A 204 -12.05 17.14 20.43
N VAL A 205 -13.03 16.39 20.94
CA VAL A 205 -13.58 15.24 20.25
C VAL A 205 -14.43 15.76 19.12
N VAL A 206 -13.84 15.95 17.94
CA VAL A 206 -14.61 16.17 16.72
C VAL A 206 -15.13 14.80 16.27
N THR A 207 -16.23 14.33 16.86
CA THR A 207 -17.00 13.27 16.23
C THR A 207 -17.59 13.82 14.94
N ALA A 208 -17.48 13.07 13.84
CA ALA A 208 -18.14 13.45 12.61
C ALA A 208 -19.66 13.64 12.88
N PRO A 209 -20.28 14.72 12.36
CA PRO A 209 -21.71 14.94 12.56
C PRO A 209 -22.53 13.77 12.02
N ALA A 210 -23.65 13.47 12.69
CA ALA A 210 -24.52 12.36 12.29
C ALA A 210 -25.16 12.54 10.90
N LEU A 211 -25.30 13.79 10.44
CA LEU A 211 -25.88 14.15 9.14
C LEU A 211 -24.87 14.87 8.27
N LEU A 212 -24.89 14.58 6.97
CA LEU A 212 -24.01 15.20 5.98
C LEU A 212 -24.21 16.72 5.90
N SER A 213 -25.45 17.19 6.00
CA SER A 213 -25.80 18.63 6.08
C SER A 213 -25.11 19.39 7.22
N LYS A 214 -24.64 18.67 8.25
CA LYS A 214 -23.98 19.26 9.44
C LYS A 214 -22.46 19.24 9.36
N THR A 215 -21.89 18.68 8.31
CA THR A 215 -20.43 18.56 8.11
C THR A 215 -19.77 19.87 7.66
N GLY A 216 -20.56 20.81 7.11
CA GLY A 216 -20.04 22.02 6.47
C GLY A 216 -19.48 21.80 5.06
N CYS A 217 -19.46 20.55 4.55
CA CYS A 217 -19.03 20.24 3.19
C CYS A 217 -20.15 20.48 2.15
N PHE A 218 -21.41 20.43 2.56
CA PHE A 218 -22.58 20.59 1.70
C PHE A 218 -23.50 21.68 2.23
N ASN A 219 -24.30 22.27 1.34
CA ASN A 219 -25.25 23.30 1.71
C ASN A 219 -26.33 22.70 2.65
N PRO A 220 -26.52 23.25 3.86
CA PRO A 220 -27.44 22.67 4.84
C PRO A 220 -28.91 22.73 4.44
N THR A 221 -29.30 23.57 3.46
CA THR A 221 -30.67 23.64 2.94
C THR A 221 -30.84 22.90 1.61
N ASN A 222 -29.74 22.55 0.93
CA ASN A 222 -29.73 21.72 -0.27
C ASN A 222 -28.46 20.84 -0.29
N VAL A 223 -28.55 19.68 0.34
CA VAL A 223 -27.40 18.78 0.53
C VAL A 223 -26.81 18.22 -0.77
N SER A 224 -27.50 18.34 -1.90
CA SER A 224 -26.99 17.93 -3.22
C SER A 224 -25.89 18.86 -3.76
N GLU A 225 -25.77 20.07 -3.19
CA GLU A 225 -24.83 21.10 -3.58
C GLU A 225 -23.63 21.15 -2.61
N PRO A 226 -22.40 20.89 -3.10
CA PRO A 226 -21.19 21.13 -2.32
C PRO A 226 -21.03 22.63 -2.04
N VAL A 227 -20.45 22.98 -0.88
CA VAL A 227 -20.15 24.40 -0.60
C VAL A 227 -19.08 24.94 -1.55
N LYS A 228 -19.10 26.25 -1.82
CA LYS A 228 -18.17 26.90 -2.78
C LYS A 228 -16.68 26.70 -2.46
N GLY A 229 -16.33 26.41 -1.20
CA GLY A 229 -14.96 26.16 -0.77
C GLY A 229 -14.42 24.78 -1.17
N LEU A 230 -15.27 23.87 -1.65
CA LEU A 230 -14.85 22.57 -2.16
C LEU A 230 -14.35 22.67 -3.59
N ILE A 231 -13.08 22.35 -3.80
CA ILE A 231 -12.41 22.43 -5.10
C ILE A 231 -12.67 21.13 -5.86
N PRO A 232 -13.45 21.14 -6.97
CA PRO A 232 -13.76 19.93 -7.71
C PRO A 232 -12.53 19.38 -8.43
N TYR A 233 -12.46 18.06 -8.57
CA TYR A 233 -11.45 17.43 -9.41
C TYR A 233 -11.96 16.17 -10.10
N SER A 234 -11.31 15.85 -11.21
CA SER A 234 -11.47 14.60 -11.95
C SER A 234 -10.12 13.87 -12.05
N VAL A 235 -10.21 12.59 -12.39
CA VAL A 235 -9.06 11.69 -12.53
C VAL A 235 -9.12 11.00 -13.89
N ASN A 236 -7.97 10.74 -14.49
CA ASN A 236 -7.86 9.98 -15.74
C ASN A 236 -8.28 8.50 -15.63
N SER A 237 -7.99 7.79 -14.53
CA SER A 237 -8.21 6.34 -14.39
C SER A 237 -9.01 6.10 -13.10
N PRO A 238 -10.35 6.14 -13.16
CA PRO A 238 -11.16 6.05 -11.95
C PRO A 238 -11.11 4.64 -11.34
N LEU A 239 -10.92 4.58 -10.02
CA LEU A 239 -11.15 3.36 -9.23
C LEU A 239 -12.55 2.78 -9.52
N TRP A 240 -12.63 1.48 -9.77
CA TRP A 240 -13.87 0.72 -9.93
C TRP A 240 -14.67 0.73 -8.62
N SER A 241 -15.99 0.89 -8.73
CA SER A 241 -16.89 0.96 -7.57
C SER A 241 -18.28 0.48 -7.99
N ASP A 242 -18.35 -0.72 -8.58
CA ASP A 242 -19.58 -1.35 -9.07
C ASP A 242 -20.41 -0.39 -9.95
N ALA A 243 -19.78 0.11 -11.01
CA ALA A 243 -20.33 1.05 -11.98
C ALA A 243 -20.81 2.41 -11.43
N ALA A 244 -20.61 2.71 -10.14
CA ALA A 244 -21.04 3.99 -9.58
C ALA A 244 -20.31 5.18 -10.21
N ALA A 245 -21.10 6.17 -10.63
CA ALA A 245 -20.62 7.48 -11.02
C ALA A 245 -20.03 8.19 -9.79
N LYS A 246 -18.99 9.00 -10.00
CA LYS A 246 -18.21 9.60 -8.91
C LYS A 246 -17.95 11.08 -9.13
N ARG A 247 -18.38 11.90 -8.17
CA ARG A 247 -17.95 13.31 -8.04
C ARG A 247 -16.94 13.43 -6.90
N ARG A 248 -15.99 14.36 -7.01
CA ARG A 248 -14.89 14.47 -6.05
C ARG A 248 -14.50 15.92 -5.80
N TRP A 249 -14.13 16.22 -4.57
CA TRP A 249 -13.66 17.54 -4.16
C TRP A 249 -12.54 17.47 -3.14
N ILE A 250 -11.78 18.56 -3.04
CA ILE A 250 -10.74 18.81 -2.05
C ILE A 250 -11.14 20.04 -1.25
N ALA A 251 -11.08 19.94 0.08
CA ALA A 251 -11.11 21.07 0.99
C ALA A 251 -9.74 21.19 1.67
N LEU A 252 -9.13 22.37 1.61
CA LEU A 252 -7.90 22.68 2.34
C LEU A 252 -8.23 23.64 3.49
N PRO A 253 -7.48 23.61 4.60
CA PRO A 253 -7.60 24.65 5.63
C PRO A 253 -7.18 26.02 5.05
N LYS A 254 -7.55 27.11 5.74
CA LYS A 254 -7.49 28.50 5.26
C LYS A 254 -6.14 28.93 4.63
N ASP A 255 -5.03 28.35 5.07
CA ASP A 255 -3.68 28.61 4.54
C ASP A 255 -2.94 27.33 4.12
N GLY A 256 -3.67 26.20 4.05
CA GLY A 256 -3.12 24.91 3.72
C GLY A 256 -2.72 24.82 2.25
N LYS A 257 -1.53 24.28 2.00
CA LYS A 257 -1.02 24.02 0.66
C LYS A 257 -0.58 22.57 0.52
N ILE A 258 -0.79 22.03 -0.67
CA ILE A 258 -0.40 20.69 -1.08
C ILE A 258 1.09 20.69 -1.40
N ASN A 259 1.83 19.80 -0.77
CA ASN A 259 3.19 19.49 -1.15
C ASN A 259 3.18 18.38 -2.21
N VAL A 260 3.96 18.54 -3.27
CA VAL A 260 4.10 17.51 -4.31
C VAL A 260 5.44 16.82 -4.12
N LEU A 261 5.40 15.53 -3.86
CA LEU A 261 6.58 14.70 -3.65
C LEU A 261 7.27 14.41 -5.00
N ASP A 262 8.53 13.97 -4.95
CA ASP A 262 9.34 13.70 -6.16
C ASP A 262 8.72 12.65 -7.09
N ASN A 263 7.92 11.73 -6.54
CA ASN A 263 7.15 10.74 -7.30
C ASN A 263 5.81 11.27 -7.84
N GLY A 264 5.55 12.58 -7.76
CA GLY A 264 4.33 13.23 -8.21
C GLY A 264 3.13 13.11 -7.28
N ARG A 265 3.26 12.45 -6.12
CA ARG A 265 2.14 12.27 -5.19
C ARG A 265 1.85 13.52 -4.38
N PHE A 266 0.58 13.72 -4.02
CA PHE A 266 0.15 14.85 -3.21
C PHE A 266 0.18 14.51 -1.72
N GLU A 267 0.97 15.28 -0.99
CA GLU A 267 0.98 15.32 0.46
C GLU A 267 0.14 16.53 0.92
N PHE A 268 -0.94 16.24 1.64
CA PHE A 268 -1.94 17.22 2.04
C PHE A 268 -1.67 17.76 3.45
N PRO A 269 -1.92 19.04 3.75
CA PRO A 269 -1.75 19.59 5.10
C PRO A 269 -2.79 19.04 6.09
N ASN A 270 -2.49 19.07 7.39
CA ASN A 270 -3.45 18.75 8.45
C ASN A 270 -4.69 19.65 8.35
N GLY A 271 -5.88 19.08 8.54
CA GLY A 271 -7.17 19.75 8.34
C GLY A 271 -7.77 19.57 6.93
N THR A 272 -7.12 18.83 6.04
CA THR A 272 -7.65 18.54 4.69
C THR A 272 -8.85 17.61 4.76
N VAL A 273 -9.86 17.86 3.92
CA VAL A 273 -11.00 16.96 3.68
C VAL A 273 -11.04 16.56 2.20
N LEU A 274 -10.96 15.27 1.93
CA LEU A 274 -11.16 14.71 0.60
C LEU A 274 -12.59 14.15 0.51
N VAL A 275 -13.39 14.72 -0.37
CA VAL A 275 -14.80 14.36 -0.53
C VAL A 275 -14.96 13.51 -1.79
N LYS A 276 -15.69 12.40 -1.66
CA LYS A 276 -16.08 11.54 -2.79
C LYS A 276 -17.54 11.16 -2.64
N GLU A 277 -18.34 11.48 -3.65
CA GLU A 277 -19.75 11.10 -3.70
C GLU A 277 -19.96 10.05 -4.81
N PHE A 278 -20.70 9.00 -4.49
CA PHE A 278 -21.04 7.91 -5.38
C PHE A 278 -22.52 7.97 -5.72
N ALA A 279 -22.84 7.77 -7.00
CA ALA A 279 -24.20 7.76 -7.49
C ALA A 279 -24.48 6.52 -8.35
N LEU A 280 -25.69 5.98 -8.17
CA LEU A 280 -26.28 4.92 -8.99
C LEU A 280 -27.55 5.48 -9.64
N GLU A 281 -27.78 5.19 -10.92
CA GLU A 281 -28.94 5.73 -11.67
C GLU A 281 -29.09 7.26 -11.55
N ASN A 282 -27.96 7.98 -11.49
CA ASN A 282 -27.86 9.43 -11.28
C ASN A 282 -28.38 9.94 -9.91
N LYS A 283 -28.61 9.06 -8.93
CA LYS A 283 -28.96 9.43 -7.56
C LYS A 283 -27.77 9.17 -6.62
N PRO A 284 -27.42 10.12 -5.74
CA PRO A 284 -26.37 9.89 -4.76
C PRO A 284 -26.80 8.79 -3.78
N VAL A 285 -25.91 7.83 -3.54
CA VAL A 285 -26.15 6.71 -2.62
C VAL A 285 -25.20 6.74 -1.44
N GLU A 286 -24.02 7.32 -1.63
CA GLU A 286 -22.95 7.38 -0.63
C GLU A 286 -22.10 8.64 -0.77
N THR A 287 -21.76 9.27 0.35
CA THR A 287 -20.72 10.30 0.41
C THR A 287 -19.65 9.89 1.42
N ARG A 288 -18.39 9.85 0.99
CA ARG A 288 -17.22 9.63 1.87
C ARG A 288 -16.46 10.93 2.09
N LEU A 289 -16.15 11.20 3.35
CA LEU A 289 -15.20 12.22 3.78
C LEU A 289 -13.94 11.51 4.29
N PHE A 290 -12.81 11.72 3.64
CA PHE A 290 -11.52 11.23 4.12
C PHE A 290 -10.70 12.40 4.63
N ILE A 291 -10.52 12.47 5.95
CA ILE A 291 -10.06 13.66 6.67
C ILE A 291 -8.65 13.42 7.20
N ARG A 292 -7.76 14.38 6.96
CA ARG A 292 -6.49 14.49 7.69
C ARG A 292 -6.74 15.39 8.89
N HIS A 293 -6.77 14.83 10.09
CA HIS A 293 -7.04 15.56 11.31
C HIS A 293 -5.88 16.50 11.71
N ALA A 294 -6.13 17.35 12.70
CA ALA A 294 -5.16 18.33 13.19
C ALA A 294 -3.89 17.68 13.76
N ASP A 295 -4.01 16.47 14.33
CA ASP A 295 -2.92 15.63 14.82
C ASP A 295 -2.16 14.88 13.70
N GLY A 296 -2.61 15.02 12.45
CA GLY A 296 -2.02 14.37 11.28
C GLY A 296 -2.57 12.97 10.99
N ALA A 297 -3.44 12.42 11.85
CA ALA A 297 -4.09 11.13 11.63
C ALA A 297 -5.10 11.22 10.49
N TRP A 298 -5.29 10.11 9.77
CA TRP A 298 -6.29 10.00 8.71
C TRP A 298 -7.49 9.17 9.17
N ALA A 299 -8.70 9.60 8.79
CA ALA A 299 -9.93 8.88 9.06
C ALA A 299 -10.91 8.97 7.89
N GLY A 300 -11.61 7.87 7.63
CA GLY A 300 -12.74 7.83 6.69
C GLY A 300 -14.07 7.89 7.42
N TYR A 301 -14.98 8.72 6.90
CA TYR A 301 -16.36 8.82 7.37
C TYR A 301 -17.29 8.59 6.18
N THR A 302 -18.15 7.59 6.30
CA THR A 302 -19.09 7.19 5.26
C THR A 302 -20.48 7.66 5.63
N TYR A 303 -21.17 8.31 4.70
CA TYR A 303 -22.56 8.75 4.84
C TYR A 303 -23.43 8.02 3.83
N ALA A 304 -24.49 7.37 4.30
CA ALA A 304 -25.50 6.71 3.47
C ALA A 304 -26.66 7.67 3.20
N TRP A 305 -26.94 7.93 1.94
CA TRP A 305 -28.04 8.82 1.56
C TRP A 305 -29.39 8.22 1.95
N LYS A 306 -30.31 9.08 2.39
CA LYS A 306 -31.70 8.73 2.63
C LYS A 306 -32.41 8.48 1.30
N ASP A 307 -33.42 7.61 1.31
CA ASP A 307 -34.15 7.23 0.09
C ASP A 307 -34.87 8.42 -0.56
N ASP A 308 -35.24 9.43 0.22
CA ASP A 308 -35.86 10.67 -0.24
C ASP A 308 -34.85 11.72 -0.76
N GLY A 309 -33.55 11.46 -0.64
CA GLY A 309 -32.48 12.37 -1.04
C GLY A 309 -32.35 13.64 -0.18
N SER A 310 -33.02 13.71 0.97
CA SER A 310 -33.05 14.91 1.82
C SER A 310 -31.75 15.18 2.59
N ASP A 311 -31.02 14.11 2.95
CA ASP A 311 -29.74 14.15 3.67
C ASP A 311 -29.05 12.78 3.56
N ALA A 312 -27.87 12.65 4.19
CA ALA A 312 -27.18 11.37 4.36
C ALA A 312 -26.73 11.18 5.82
N GLU A 313 -26.80 9.93 6.30
CA GLU A 313 -26.56 9.55 7.69
C GLU A 313 -25.21 8.84 7.86
N LEU A 314 -24.49 9.19 8.93
CA LEU A 314 -23.18 8.61 9.24
C LEU A 314 -23.28 7.10 9.52
N VAL A 315 -22.44 6.33 8.84
CA VAL A 315 -22.30 4.88 9.00
C VAL A 315 -21.11 4.58 9.93
N ASN A 316 -21.38 4.10 11.14
CA ASN A 316 -20.35 3.87 12.15
C ASN A 316 -19.59 2.54 11.98
N ASN A 317 -20.30 1.43 11.72
CA ASN A 317 -19.73 0.07 11.75
C ASN A 317 -19.77 -0.62 10.38
N GLY A 318 -19.83 0.16 9.29
CA GLY A 318 -20.17 -0.35 7.98
C GLY A 318 -21.66 -0.65 7.85
N LEU A 319 -22.13 -0.78 6.62
CA LEU A 319 -23.54 -1.05 6.31
C LEU A 319 -23.64 -1.74 4.96
N VAL A 320 -24.55 -2.70 4.83
CA VAL A 320 -24.88 -3.34 3.56
C VAL A 320 -26.34 -3.07 3.24
N LYS A 321 -26.63 -2.56 2.04
CA LYS A 321 -27.99 -2.33 1.55
C LYS A 321 -28.14 -2.85 0.13
N THR A 322 -29.36 -3.14 -0.29
CA THR A 322 -29.67 -3.30 -1.72
C THR A 322 -30.19 -1.98 -2.25
N ILE A 323 -29.54 -1.41 -3.26
CA ILE A 323 -29.87 -0.12 -3.85
C ILE A 323 -29.86 -0.28 -5.37
N ALA A 324 -30.91 0.16 -6.05
CA ALA A 324 -31.06 -0.01 -7.50
C ALA A 324 -30.82 -1.47 -7.97
N GLY A 325 -31.29 -2.45 -7.18
CA GLY A 325 -31.14 -3.87 -7.49
C GLY A 325 -29.75 -4.48 -7.29
N GLN A 326 -28.75 -3.70 -6.83
CA GLN A 326 -27.42 -4.19 -6.50
C GLN A 326 -27.11 -4.11 -5.01
N VAL A 327 -26.30 -5.04 -4.51
CA VAL A 327 -25.76 -4.97 -3.15
C VAL A 327 -24.72 -3.86 -3.08
N TRP A 328 -24.90 -2.93 -2.15
CA TRP A 328 -24.01 -1.82 -1.90
C TRP A 328 -23.40 -1.93 -0.50
N ASN A 329 -22.07 -1.89 -0.43
CA ASN A 329 -21.29 -2.01 0.80
C ASN A 329 -20.72 -0.62 1.18
N TYR A 330 -21.26 -0.05 2.25
CA TYR A 330 -20.73 1.15 2.90
C TYR A 330 -19.61 0.75 3.87
N PRO A 331 -18.35 1.20 3.66
CA PRO A 331 -17.26 0.83 4.54
C PRO A 331 -17.35 1.55 5.89
N SER A 332 -16.96 0.84 6.94
CA SER A 332 -16.63 1.43 8.24
C SER A 332 -15.39 2.31 8.15
N GLN A 333 -15.15 3.12 9.18
CA GLN A 333 -13.92 3.91 9.31
C GLN A 333 -12.66 3.03 9.22
N ALA A 334 -12.70 1.84 9.81
CA ALA A 334 -11.60 0.89 9.78
C ALA A 334 -11.35 0.29 8.40
N GLN A 335 -12.42 -0.11 7.70
CA GLN A 335 -12.32 -0.63 6.34
C GLN A 335 -11.74 0.40 5.37
N CYS A 336 -11.95 1.69 5.60
CA CYS A 336 -11.28 2.74 4.81
C CYS A 336 -9.75 2.65 4.95
N LEU A 337 -9.24 2.39 6.16
CA LEU A 337 -7.79 2.35 6.42
C LEU A 337 -7.11 1.06 5.93
N GLN A 338 -7.87 0.03 5.52
CA GLN A 338 -7.29 -1.17 4.89
C GLN A 338 -6.60 -0.87 3.56
N CYS A 339 -7.10 0.10 2.81
CA CYS A 339 -6.50 0.58 1.55
C CYS A 339 -5.72 1.89 1.75
N HIS A 340 -6.20 2.77 2.63
CA HIS A 340 -5.59 4.07 2.89
C HIS A 340 -4.45 3.96 3.92
N THR A 341 -3.33 3.36 3.51
CA THR A 341 -2.18 3.09 4.38
C THR A 341 -1.06 4.12 4.19
N ALA A 342 -0.09 4.15 5.11
CA ALA A 342 1.12 4.97 4.98
C ALA A 342 1.94 4.61 3.73
N ASN A 343 2.10 3.31 3.42
CA ASN A 343 2.79 2.84 2.20
C ASN A 343 2.07 3.30 0.92
N ALA A 344 0.74 3.28 0.95
CA ALA A 344 -0.09 3.85 -0.10
C ALA A 344 -0.29 5.36 0.05
N GLY A 345 0.43 6.05 0.95
CA GLY A 345 0.43 7.50 1.23
C GLY A 345 -0.90 8.13 1.62
N PHE A 346 -1.88 7.34 2.08
CA PHE A 346 -3.24 7.73 2.46
C PHE A 346 -4.11 8.38 1.37
N SER A 347 -3.62 9.33 0.58
CA SER A 347 -4.33 9.95 -0.53
C SER A 347 -4.26 9.04 -1.79
N LEU A 348 -5.29 8.23 -1.98
CA LEU A 348 -5.34 7.28 -3.11
C LEU A 348 -5.76 8.00 -4.41
N GLY A 349 -4.88 7.99 -5.42
CA GLY A 349 -5.12 8.55 -6.76
C GLY A 349 -5.00 10.08 -6.89
N LEU A 350 -4.57 10.77 -5.83
CA LEU A 350 -4.25 12.21 -5.86
C LEU A 350 -2.74 12.39 -6.10
N GLU A 351 -2.39 12.43 -7.37
CA GLU A 351 -1.03 12.54 -7.88
C GLU A 351 -1.05 13.26 -9.22
N VAL A 352 0.10 13.84 -9.60
CA VAL A 352 0.28 14.62 -10.83
C VAL A 352 -0.19 13.85 -12.05
N SER A 353 0.28 12.62 -12.27
CA SER A 353 -0.09 11.79 -13.42
C SER A 353 -1.60 11.55 -13.49
N GLN A 354 -2.27 11.46 -12.34
CA GLN A 354 -3.71 11.24 -12.32
C GLN A 354 -4.53 12.47 -12.69
N LEU A 355 -4.07 13.64 -12.24
CA LEU A 355 -4.79 14.91 -12.34
C LEU A 355 -4.33 15.75 -13.54
N ASN A 356 -3.26 15.35 -14.24
CA ASN A 356 -2.81 15.96 -15.49
C ASN A 356 -3.83 15.67 -16.60
N LYS A 357 -4.88 16.50 -16.64
CA LYS A 357 -6.06 16.35 -17.47
C LYS A 357 -6.65 17.71 -17.80
N LYS A 358 -7.17 17.86 -19.02
CA LYS A 358 -8.05 18.97 -19.41
C LYS A 358 -9.48 18.69 -18.96
N VAL A 359 -10.11 19.67 -18.33
CA VAL A 359 -11.48 19.61 -17.81
C VAL A 359 -12.28 20.81 -18.29
N GLY A 360 -13.61 20.70 -18.37
CA GLY A 360 -14.49 21.76 -18.86
C GLY A 360 -15.35 21.30 -20.04
N ALA A 361 -16.12 22.22 -20.62
CA ALA A 361 -16.90 21.96 -21.82
C ALA A 361 -16.01 22.01 -23.06
N ALA A 362 -16.37 21.25 -24.10
CA ALA A 362 -15.66 21.24 -25.37
C ALA A 362 -15.48 22.69 -25.91
N GLY A 363 -14.25 23.05 -26.28
CA GLY A 363 -13.90 24.40 -26.74
C GLY A 363 -13.64 25.43 -25.64
N SER A 364 -13.81 25.07 -24.36
CA SER A 364 -13.51 25.90 -23.18
C SER A 364 -12.82 25.11 -22.07
N GLU A 365 -12.08 24.08 -22.47
CA GLU A 365 -11.35 23.20 -21.57
C GLU A 365 -10.11 23.91 -21.00
N TYR A 366 -9.78 23.60 -19.76
CA TYR A 366 -8.58 24.08 -19.08
C TYR A 366 -7.86 22.94 -18.38
N GLY A 367 -6.54 23.05 -18.27
CA GLY A 367 -5.73 22.11 -17.50
C GLY A 367 -6.00 22.24 -16.00
N GLN A 368 -6.36 21.12 -15.37
CA GLN A 368 -6.81 21.11 -13.98
C GLN A 368 -5.66 21.45 -13.00
N LEU A 369 -4.45 20.94 -13.25
CA LEU A 369 -3.28 21.20 -12.41
C LEU A 369 -2.81 22.66 -12.53
N GLU A 370 -2.87 23.22 -13.72
CA GLU A 370 -2.56 24.61 -14.00
C GLU A 370 -3.57 25.52 -13.30
N ASN A 371 -4.85 25.15 -13.29
CA ASN A 371 -5.86 25.87 -12.51
C ASN A 371 -5.58 25.77 -11.00
N PHE A 372 -5.19 24.60 -10.49
CA PHE A 372 -4.82 24.41 -9.09
C PHE A 372 -3.60 25.27 -8.70
N ALA A 373 -2.59 25.35 -9.58
CA ALA A 373 -1.45 26.23 -9.38
C ALA A 373 -1.85 27.71 -9.39
N LYS A 374 -2.71 28.14 -10.33
CA LYS A 374 -3.20 29.53 -10.44
C LYS A 374 -3.95 30.00 -9.20
N ILE A 375 -4.77 29.15 -8.59
CA ILE A 375 -5.50 29.47 -7.36
C ILE A 375 -4.67 29.19 -6.09
N GLY A 376 -3.39 28.84 -6.23
CA GLY A 376 -2.40 28.82 -5.15
C GLY A 376 -2.40 27.56 -4.27
N LEU A 377 -2.86 26.41 -4.77
CA LEU A 377 -2.97 25.17 -3.97
C LEU A 377 -1.62 24.58 -3.55
N PHE A 378 -0.54 24.83 -4.28
CA PHE A 378 0.74 24.14 -4.06
C PHE A 378 1.74 24.95 -3.26
N THR A 379 2.56 24.26 -2.46
CA THR A 379 3.65 24.86 -1.67
C THR A 379 4.73 25.47 -2.57
N LYS A 380 4.95 24.86 -3.74
CA LYS A 380 5.88 25.29 -4.78
C LYS A 380 5.17 25.30 -6.14
N PRO A 381 5.61 26.12 -7.11
CA PRO A 381 5.16 26.00 -8.49
C PRO A 381 5.35 24.57 -8.99
N LEU A 382 4.34 24.02 -9.68
CA LEU A 382 4.49 22.73 -10.35
C LEU A 382 5.45 22.90 -11.52
N ALA A 383 6.45 22.02 -11.62
CA ALA A 383 7.27 21.92 -12.82
C ALA A 383 6.41 21.47 -14.01
N GLU A 384 6.74 21.92 -15.21
CA GLU A 384 6.13 21.38 -16.42
C GLU A 384 6.42 19.87 -16.49
N THR A 385 5.37 19.08 -16.74
CA THR A 385 5.47 17.62 -16.71
C THR A 385 4.56 17.00 -17.75
N ASN A 386 5.11 16.03 -18.48
CA ASN A 386 4.37 15.19 -19.41
C ASN A 386 3.82 13.93 -18.75
N ALA A 387 4.03 13.76 -17.43
CA ALA A 387 3.54 12.59 -16.71
C ALA A 387 1.99 12.57 -16.76
N VAL A 388 1.45 11.53 -17.39
CA VAL A 388 0.00 11.31 -17.50
C VAL A 388 -0.29 9.84 -17.32
N LEU A 389 -1.23 9.54 -16.42
CA LEU A 389 -1.85 8.22 -16.33
C LEU A 389 -2.95 8.17 -17.39
N PRO A 390 -2.86 7.33 -18.44
CA PRO A 390 -3.82 7.36 -19.53
C PRO A 390 -5.19 6.84 -19.06
N THR A 391 -6.29 7.37 -19.59
CA THR A 391 -7.61 6.79 -19.31
C THR A 391 -7.70 5.38 -19.92
N PRO A 392 -7.91 4.32 -19.12
CA PRO A 392 -8.01 2.97 -19.65
C PRO A 392 -9.16 2.85 -20.64
N SER A 393 -8.86 2.45 -21.87
CA SER A 393 -9.88 2.17 -22.88
C SER A 393 -9.34 1.22 -23.96
N PRO A 394 -10.21 0.53 -24.71
CA PRO A 394 -9.78 -0.26 -25.87
C PRO A 394 -9.14 0.55 -27.00
N ALA A 395 -9.21 1.89 -26.96
CA ALA A 395 -8.71 2.79 -28.01
C ALA A 395 -7.21 3.10 -27.89
N ILE A 396 -6.56 2.73 -26.78
CA ILE A 396 -5.12 2.93 -26.57
C ILE A 396 -4.41 1.57 -26.53
N ALA A 397 -3.07 1.58 -26.54
CA ALA A 397 -2.28 0.35 -26.44
C ALA A 397 -2.69 -0.47 -25.19
N ALA A 398 -2.90 -1.77 -25.39
CA ALA A 398 -3.46 -2.66 -24.36
C ALA A 398 -2.63 -2.68 -23.07
N ASP A 399 -1.29 -2.61 -23.17
CA ASP A 399 -0.40 -2.49 -22.03
C ASP A 399 -0.64 -1.21 -21.21
N LEU A 400 -0.73 -0.07 -21.88
CA LEU A 400 -0.97 1.22 -21.23
C LEU A 400 -2.35 1.25 -20.56
N ALA A 401 -3.38 0.72 -21.23
CA ALA A 401 -4.72 0.61 -20.67
C ALA A 401 -4.74 -0.30 -19.42
N ALA A 402 -4.13 -1.49 -19.52
CA ALA A 402 -4.11 -2.45 -18.43
C ALA A 402 -3.31 -1.93 -17.23
N ARG A 403 -2.09 -1.44 -17.44
CA ARG A 403 -1.24 -0.92 -16.36
C ARG A 403 -1.85 0.32 -15.71
N SER A 404 -2.52 1.19 -16.47
CA SER A 404 -3.25 2.32 -15.89
C SER A 404 -4.42 1.88 -15.02
N TYR A 405 -5.17 0.87 -15.45
CA TYR A 405 -6.24 0.30 -14.63
C TYR A 405 -5.70 -0.35 -13.36
N ILE A 406 -4.66 -1.18 -13.48
CA ILE A 406 -3.99 -1.87 -12.37
C ILE A 406 -3.43 -0.86 -11.36
N HIS A 407 -2.84 0.24 -11.82
CA HIS A 407 -2.37 1.30 -10.94
C HIS A 407 -3.50 1.90 -10.11
N ALA A 408 -4.62 2.26 -10.75
CA ALA A 408 -5.76 2.89 -10.08
C ALA A 408 -6.59 1.95 -9.20
N ASN A 409 -6.49 0.63 -9.38
CA ASN A 409 -7.35 -0.36 -8.71
C ASN A 409 -6.61 -1.35 -7.81
N CYS A 410 -5.31 -1.55 -8.02
CA CYS A 410 -4.56 -2.64 -7.38
C CYS A 410 -3.29 -2.15 -6.67
N SER A 411 -2.62 -1.11 -7.18
CA SER A 411 -1.30 -0.68 -6.67
C SER A 411 -1.31 -0.22 -5.21
N PHE A 412 -2.44 0.24 -4.68
CA PHE A 412 -2.54 0.68 -3.29
C PHE A 412 -2.26 -0.48 -2.30
N CYS A 413 -2.69 -1.69 -2.66
CA CYS A 413 -2.43 -2.90 -1.88
C CYS A 413 -1.19 -3.65 -2.40
N HIS A 414 -1.03 -3.77 -3.72
CA HIS A 414 0.05 -4.49 -4.36
C HIS A 414 1.21 -3.56 -4.72
N ARG A 415 1.96 -3.17 -3.68
CA ARG A 415 3.21 -2.40 -3.77
C ARG A 415 4.18 -2.85 -2.68
N PRO A 416 5.47 -2.46 -2.72
CA PRO A 416 6.40 -2.75 -1.65
C PRO A 416 5.88 -2.27 -0.28
N GLY A 417 5.79 -3.21 0.67
CA GLY A 417 5.23 -3.00 2.01
C GLY A 417 3.71 -2.75 2.05
N GLY A 418 2.99 -2.95 0.94
CA GLY A 418 1.54 -2.91 0.89
C GLY A 418 0.88 -4.18 1.45
N THR A 419 -0.44 -4.12 1.61
CA THR A 419 -1.25 -5.17 2.26
C THR A 419 -1.60 -6.35 1.36
N GLY A 420 -1.35 -6.27 0.05
CA GLY A 420 -1.79 -7.26 -0.96
C GLY A 420 -0.96 -8.55 -1.03
N GLY A 421 0.13 -8.67 -0.28
CA GLY A 421 1.03 -9.83 -0.29
C GLY A 421 1.76 -10.07 -1.62
N GLY A 422 2.63 -11.09 -1.65
CA GLY A 422 3.26 -11.58 -2.89
C GLY A 422 4.41 -10.76 -3.47
N ASN A 423 4.93 -9.75 -2.75
CA ASN A 423 6.01 -8.85 -3.21
C ASN A 423 5.76 -8.25 -4.61
N LEU A 424 4.50 -7.94 -4.92
CA LEU A 424 4.11 -7.34 -6.19
C LEU A 424 4.24 -5.82 -6.13
N ASP A 425 4.55 -5.22 -7.27
CA ASP A 425 4.57 -3.78 -7.46
C ASP A 425 3.78 -3.41 -8.71
N MET A 426 2.52 -3.05 -8.50
CA MET A 426 1.53 -2.78 -9.54
C MET A 426 1.41 -1.29 -9.89
N ARG A 427 2.39 -0.47 -9.53
CA ARG A 427 2.36 0.96 -9.85
C ARG A 427 2.62 1.20 -11.33
N PHE A 428 2.04 2.25 -11.89
CA PHE A 428 2.11 2.54 -13.33
C PHE A 428 3.55 2.78 -13.80
N GLU A 429 4.38 3.38 -12.96
CA GLU A 429 5.80 3.62 -13.25
C GLU A 429 6.64 2.34 -13.20
N THR A 430 6.16 1.29 -12.54
CA THR A 430 6.90 0.03 -12.41
C THR A 430 6.79 -0.78 -13.70
N GLU A 431 7.92 -1.01 -14.37
CA GLU A 431 7.96 -1.82 -15.59
C GLU A 431 7.47 -3.25 -15.32
N LEU A 432 6.76 -3.87 -16.28
CA LEU A 432 6.17 -5.21 -16.13
C LEU A 432 7.16 -6.25 -15.56
N LYS A 433 8.44 -6.19 -15.95
CA LYS A 433 9.51 -7.08 -15.47
C LYS A 433 9.80 -6.95 -13.97
N GLN A 434 9.58 -5.78 -13.38
CA GLN A 434 9.81 -5.45 -11.97
C GLN A 434 8.54 -5.63 -11.11
N THR A 435 7.37 -5.72 -11.74
CA THR A 435 6.09 -5.83 -11.00
C THR A 435 5.91 -7.14 -10.24
N GLY A 436 6.65 -8.19 -10.62
CA GLY A 436 6.42 -9.56 -10.14
C GLY A 436 5.17 -10.24 -10.72
N LEU A 437 4.49 -9.64 -11.71
CA LEU A 437 3.27 -10.20 -12.30
C LEU A 437 3.55 -11.28 -13.35
N CYS A 438 4.53 -11.07 -14.21
CA CYS A 438 4.68 -11.88 -15.42
C CYS A 438 5.32 -13.24 -15.15
N ASN A 439 4.60 -14.31 -15.53
CA ASN A 439 4.99 -15.73 -15.41
C ASN A 439 5.54 -16.12 -14.03
N LYS A 440 5.05 -15.47 -12.96
CA LYS A 440 5.37 -15.82 -11.58
C LYS A 440 4.30 -16.75 -10.99
N PRO A 441 4.67 -17.65 -10.06
CA PRO A 441 3.68 -18.39 -9.28
C PRO A 441 2.86 -17.43 -8.42
N GLY A 442 1.55 -17.63 -8.33
CA GLY A 442 0.68 -16.85 -7.46
C GLY A 442 0.42 -17.51 -6.11
N SER A 443 -0.21 -16.76 -5.20
CA SER A 443 -0.70 -17.32 -3.92
C SER A 443 -1.95 -18.17 -4.19
N GLY A 444 -1.78 -19.49 -4.25
CA GLY A 444 -2.83 -20.42 -4.69
C GLY A 444 -3.04 -20.41 -6.21
N ASN A 445 -3.79 -21.40 -6.71
CA ASN A 445 -3.99 -21.61 -8.15
C ASN A 445 -5.46 -21.52 -8.61
N LEU A 446 -6.42 -21.30 -7.70
CA LEU A 446 -7.86 -21.27 -8.00
C LEU A 446 -8.39 -22.54 -8.70
N GLY A 447 -7.69 -23.67 -8.57
CA GLY A 447 -7.98 -24.91 -9.31
C GLY A 447 -7.51 -24.90 -10.77
N ILE A 448 -6.76 -23.88 -11.20
CA ILE A 448 -6.23 -23.75 -12.56
C ILE A 448 -4.86 -24.45 -12.63
N ALA A 449 -4.71 -25.40 -13.56
CA ALA A 449 -3.45 -26.09 -13.79
C ALA A 449 -2.38 -25.13 -14.34
N ASP A 450 -1.16 -25.22 -13.83
CA ASP A 450 0.00 -24.38 -14.20
C ASP A 450 -0.23 -22.87 -14.08
N ALA A 451 -1.16 -22.47 -13.22
CA ALA A 451 -1.52 -21.07 -13.06
C ALA A 451 -0.30 -20.18 -12.77
N ARG A 452 -0.30 -18.99 -13.37
CA ARG A 452 0.67 -17.91 -13.11
C ARG A 452 -0.08 -16.65 -12.76
N VAL A 453 0.56 -15.70 -12.08
CA VAL A 453 -0.05 -14.40 -11.78
C VAL A 453 -0.57 -13.77 -13.08
N ILE A 454 0.32 -13.64 -14.07
CA ILE A 454 -0.02 -13.50 -15.49
C ILE A 454 0.71 -14.61 -16.26
N PHE A 455 -0.02 -15.38 -17.06
CA PHE A 455 0.53 -16.33 -18.02
C PHE A 455 0.54 -15.66 -19.40
N PRO A 456 1.71 -15.37 -20.00
CA PRO A 456 1.80 -14.75 -21.32
C PRO A 456 0.97 -15.49 -22.37
N GLY A 457 0.08 -14.79 -23.06
CA GLY A 457 -0.75 -15.32 -24.13
C GLY A 457 -1.98 -16.08 -23.66
N SER A 458 -2.15 -16.31 -22.35
CA SER A 458 -3.24 -17.15 -21.82
C SER A 458 -3.95 -16.50 -20.63
N PRO A 459 -4.99 -15.67 -20.88
CA PRO A 459 -5.86 -15.13 -19.83
C PRO A 459 -6.43 -16.22 -18.91
N GLU A 460 -6.76 -17.38 -19.45
CA GLU A 460 -7.43 -18.45 -18.70
C GLU A 460 -6.47 -19.24 -17.78
N LYS A 461 -5.16 -19.02 -17.94
CA LYS A 461 -4.11 -19.52 -17.03
C LYS A 461 -3.59 -18.43 -16.08
N SER A 462 -4.16 -17.22 -16.16
CA SER A 462 -3.71 -16.05 -15.42
C SER A 462 -4.57 -15.82 -14.17
N ILE A 463 -3.97 -15.93 -13.00
CA ILE A 463 -4.62 -15.73 -11.69
C ILE A 463 -5.17 -14.32 -11.58
N LEU A 464 -4.45 -13.30 -12.08
CA LEU A 464 -4.91 -11.91 -12.07
C LEU A 464 -6.28 -11.78 -12.75
N TYR A 465 -6.40 -12.28 -13.99
CA TYR A 465 -7.64 -12.27 -14.74
C TYR A 465 -8.75 -13.07 -14.04
N ALA A 466 -8.44 -14.29 -13.62
CA ALA A 466 -9.39 -15.18 -12.96
C ALA A 466 -9.93 -14.62 -11.63
N ARG A 467 -9.15 -13.84 -10.87
CA ARG A 467 -9.61 -13.16 -9.64
C ARG A 467 -10.46 -11.94 -9.94
N MET A 468 -10.13 -11.17 -10.98
CA MET A 468 -10.93 -10.03 -11.41
C MET A 468 -12.32 -10.46 -11.91
N SER A 469 -12.41 -11.63 -12.55
CA SER A 469 -13.63 -12.13 -13.20
C SER A 469 -14.60 -12.89 -12.29
N ARG A 470 -14.33 -12.98 -10.98
CA ARG A 470 -15.16 -13.75 -10.03
C ARG A 470 -15.61 -12.88 -8.87
N ARG A 471 -16.75 -13.23 -8.27
CA ARG A 471 -17.21 -12.64 -7.01
C ARG A 471 -17.35 -13.72 -5.93
N GLY A 472 -17.05 -13.37 -4.69
CA GLY A 472 -16.96 -14.30 -3.56
C GLY A 472 -15.53 -14.68 -3.17
N THR A 473 -15.29 -15.92 -2.73
CA THR A 473 -14.00 -16.35 -2.19
C THR A 473 -12.86 -16.16 -3.20
N GLN A 474 -11.73 -15.60 -2.75
CA GLN A 474 -10.55 -15.31 -3.58
C GLN A 474 -10.79 -14.33 -4.74
N GLN A 475 -11.84 -13.50 -4.69
CA GLN A 475 -12.07 -12.40 -5.63
C GLN A 475 -11.04 -11.26 -5.50
N MET A 476 -10.89 -10.47 -6.57
CA MET A 476 -10.21 -9.18 -6.52
C MET A 476 -11.07 -8.07 -7.15
N PRO A 477 -11.22 -6.90 -6.49
CA PRO A 477 -10.73 -6.60 -5.14
C PRO A 477 -11.45 -7.44 -4.07
N PRO A 478 -10.83 -7.73 -2.91
CA PRO A 478 -11.41 -8.61 -1.89
C PRO A 478 -12.58 -7.96 -1.15
N LEU A 479 -12.68 -6.63 -1.21
CA LEU A 479 -13.61 -5.80 -0.47
C LEU A 479 -14.30 -4.78 -1.38
N ALA A 480 -15.48 -4.34 -0.97
CA ALA A 480 -16.26 -3.24 -1.56
C ALA A 480 -16.55 -3.35 -3.07
N SER A 481 -16.58 -4.56 -3.63
CA SER A 481 -17.07 -4.82 -4.99
C SER A 481 -17.91 -6.11 -5.03
N ASN A 482 -19.09 -6.00 -5.63
CA ASN A 482 -20.03 -7.08 -5.87
C ASN A 482 -20.26 -7.34 -7.37
N HIS A 483 -19.73 -6.49 -8.27
CA HIS A 483 -19.90 -6.60 -9.72
C HIS A 483 -18.56 -6.62 -10.45
N THR A 484 -18.47 -7.42 -11.51
CA THR A 484 -17.32 -7.42 -12.42
C THR A 484 -17.25 -6.14 -13.23
N ASP A 485 -16.03 -5.71 -13.52
CA ASP A 485 -15.76 -4.61 -14.44
C ASP A 485 -15.48 -5.19 -15.83
N ASP A 486 -16.53 -5.35 -16.63
CA ASP A 486 -16.44 -6.04 -17.92
C ASP A 486 -15.53 -5.30 -18.91
N THR A 487 -15.45 -3.97 -18.81
CA THR A 487 -14.53 -3.16 -19.63
C THR A 487 -13.09 -3.43 -19.25
N ALA A 488 -12.79 -3.45 -17.94
CA ALA A 488 -11.45 -3.81 -17.48
C ALA A 488 -11.09 -5.25 -17.79
N LEU A 489 -12.03 -6.19 -17.69
CA LEU A 489 -11.82 -7.58 -18.08
C LEU A 489 -11.47 -7.69 -19.57
N ALA A 490 -12.15 -6.95 -20.45
CA ALA A 490 -11.82 -6.92 -21.86
C ALA A 490 -10.39 -6.39 -22.11
N ILE A 491 -10.01 -5.29 -21.44
CA ILE A 491 -8.67 -4.71 -21.50
C ILE A 491 -7.60 -5.72 -21.02
N MET A 492 -7.83 -6.38 -19.87
CA MET A 492 -6.90 -7.37 -19.33
C MET A 492 -6.77 -8.58 -20.23
N LYS A 493 -7.90 -9.09 -20.75
CA LYS A 493 -7.91 -10.22 -21.66
C LYS A 493 -7.11 -9.91 -22.91
N GLN A 494 -7.31 -8.72 -23.49
CA GLN A 494 -6.56 -8.28 -24.67
C GLN A 494 -5.06 -8.15 -24.35
N TRP A 495 -4.69 -7.44 -23.28
CA TRP A 495 -3.29 -7.28 -22.89
C TRP A 495 -2.58 -8.61 -22.69
N ILE A 496 -3.15 -9.49 -21.86
CA ILE A 496 -2.55 -10.80 -21.58
C ILE A 496 -2.42 -11.65 -22.85
N SER A 497 -3.44 -11.63 -23.73
CA SER A 497 -3.41 -12.38 -25.00
C SER A 497 -2.32 -11.88 -25.95
N THR A 498 -1.94 -10.61 -25.86
CA THR A 498 -0.86 -10.02 -26.68
C THR A 498 0.54 -10.20 -26.11
N LEU A 499 0.68 -10.71 -24.88
CA LEU A 499 1.99 -11.01 -24.28
C LEU A 499 2.53 -12.34 -24.85
N ASN A 500 3.56 -12.30 -25.68
CA ASN A 500 4.20 -13.52 -26.20
C ASN A 500 5.16 -14.15 -25.18
N GLU A 501 5.90 -13.31 -24.46
CA GLU A 501 6.85 -13.70 -23.42
C GLU A 501 6.87 -12.65 -22.31
N CYS A 502 7.51 -12.97 -21.20
CA CYS A 502 7.74 -11.96 -20.18
C CYS A 502 8.91 -11.08 -20.59
N PRO A 503 8.80 -9.75 -20.44
CA PRO A 503 9.95 -8.89 -20.64
C PRO A 503 11.04 -9.33 -19.66
N GLU A 504 12.16 -9.81 -20.18
CA GLU A 504 13.28 -10.22 -19.34
C GLU A 504 13.85 -8.99 -18.64
N THR A 505 14.41 -9.19 -17.44
CA THR A 505 15.23 -8.17 -16.81
C THR A 505 16.37 -7.84 -17.76
N ALA A 506 16.32 -6.66 -18.38
CA ALA A 506 17.52 -6.07 -18.97
C ALA A 506 18.64 -6.16 -17.91
N PRO A 507 19.86 -6.59 -18.28
CA PRO A 507 20.97 -6.72 -17.34
C PRO A 507 21.09 -5.40 -16.57
N ASN A 508 21.20 -5.46 -15.24
CA ASN A 508 21.34 -4.29 -14.36
C ASN A 508 22.58 -3.49 -14.83
N PRO A 509 22.41 -2.42 -15.63
CA PRO A 509 23.56 -1.84 -16.32
C PRO A 509 24.48 -1.17 -15.31
N ALA A 510 23.92 -0.57 -14.25
CA ALA A 510 24.68 0.02 -13.16
C ALA A 510 25.51 -1.01 -12.39
N ALA A 511 24.95 -2.18 -12.07
CA ALA A 511 25.71 -3.26 -11.41
C ALA A 511 26.69 -3.99 -12.35
N SER A 512 26.58 -3.76 -13.66
CA SER A 512 27.52 -4.31 -14.63
C SER A 512 28.83 -3.52 -14.72
N VAL A 513 28.89 -2.30 -14.18
CA VAL A 513 30.08 -1.45 -14.25
C VAL A 513 31.13 -1.94 -13.24
N ASN A 514 32.28 -2.35 -13.74
CA ASN A 514 33.39 -2.82 -12.91
C ASN A 514 34.64 -1.95 -13.10
N VAL A 515 35.49 -1.88 -12.06
CA VAL A 515 36.82 -1.26 -12.17
C VAL A 515 37.60 -1.99 -13.27
N GLY A 516 38.15 -1.23 -14.21
CA GLY A 516 38.84 -1.74 -15.38
C GLY A 516 38.01 -1.74 -16.67
N ASP A 517 36.68 -1.58 -16.58
CA ASP A 517 35.83 -1.45 -17.77
C ASP A 517 36.24 -0.23 -18.60
N VAL A 518 36.16 -0.34 -19.93
CA VAL A 518 36.22 0.81 -20.84
C VAL A 518 34.82 0.98 -21.43
N ILE A 519 34.22 2.14 -21.21
CA ILE A 519 32.84 2.41 -21.61
C ILE A 519 32.74 3.69 -22.44
N SER A 520 31.67 3.78 -23.23
CA SER A 520 31.14 5.03 -23.77
C SER A 520 29.76 5.29 -23.15
N LEU A 521 29.44 6.56 -22.91
CA LEU A 521 28.14 6.99 -22.40
C LEU A 521 27.37 7.65 -23.54
N GLU A 522 26.28 7.03 -23.97
CA GLU A 522 25.41 7.51 -25.04
C GLU A 522 24.11 8.06 -24.43
N ALA A 523 23.80 9.34 -24.66
CA ALA A 523 22.60 9.96 -24.14
C ALA A 523 21.35 9.39 -24.81
N ARG A 524 20.37 8.96 -24.00
CA ARG A 524 19.15 8.27 -24.46
C ARG A 524 18.30 9.11 -25.40
N HIS A 525 18.17 10.42 -25.15
CA HIS A 525 17.32 11.29 -25.96
C HIS A 525 17.94 11.65 -27.32
N SER A 526 19.27 11.74 -27.42
CA SER A 526 19.96 12.23 -28.62
C SER A 526 20.68 11.14 -29.42
N ASN A 527 20.89 9.95 -28.83
CA ASN A 527 21.75 8.88 -29.36
C ASN A 527 23.18 9.37 -29.65
N LYS A 528 23.68 10.33 -28.86
CA LYS A 528 25.02 10.92 -28.98
C LYS A 528 25.89 10.57 -27.79
N CYS A 529 27.19 10.48 -28.02
CA CYS A 529 28.16 10.06 -27.02
C CYS A 529 28.74 11.26 -26.28
N MET A 530 29.00 11.08 -24.99
CA MET A 530 29.86 11.97 -24.21
C MET A 530 31.25 11.97 -24.84
N ASP A 531 31.73 13.16 -25.20
CA ASP A 531 32.91 13.37 -26.03
C ASP A 531 33.76 14.52 -25.46
N LEU A 532 35.07 14.38 -25.66
CA LEU A 532 36.07 15.39 -25.40
C LEU A 532 36.39 16.15 -26.70
N ASP A 533 36.10 17.45 -26.70
CA ASP A 533 36.31 18.33 -27.86
C ASP A 533 37.73 18.22 -28.42
N ASN A 534 37.83 17.75 -29.67
CA ASN A 534 39.07 17.50 -30.42
C ASN A 534 40.13 16.64 -29.71
N GLY A 535 39.77 15.96 -28.61
CA GLY A 535 40.72 15.24 -27.76
C GLY A 535 41.73 16.11 -27.03
N ASN A 536 41.36 17.34 -26.68
CA ASN A 536 42.21 18.28 -25.98
C ASN A 536 42.65 17.76 -24.59
N ASN A 537 43.95 17.79 -24.31
CA ASN A 537 44.56 17.26 -23.07
C ASN A 537 44.94 18.35 -22.04
N VAL A 538 44.37 19.55 -22.12
CA VAL A 538 44.58 20.58 -21.09
C VAL A 538 43.55 20.45 -19.96
N ASP A 539 43.94 20.84 -18.74
CA ASP A 539 43.00 20.93 -17.63
C ASP A 539 41.92 21.99 -17.94
N GLY A 540 40.66 21.60 -17.74
CA GLY A 540 39.50 22.40 -18.10
C GLY A 540 38.97 22.14 -19.51
N ALA A 541 39.52 21.18 -20.25
CA ALA A 541 39.03 20.80 -21.58
C ALA A 541 37.53 20.49 -21.57
N LYS A 542 36.84 20.93 -22.62
CA LYS A 542 35.38 20.85 -22.76
C LYS A 542 34.96 19.40 -22.94
N ILE A 543 33.96 18.98 -22.16
CA ILE A 543 33.18 17.78 -22.42
C ILE A 543 31.84 18.22 -23.01
N HIS A 544 31.47 17.63 -24.14
CA HIS A 544 30.23 17.89 -24.87
C HIS A 544 29.62 16.56 -25.33
N GLN A 545 28.45 16.59 -25.96
CA GLN A 545 28.00 15.44 -26.73
C GLN A 545 28.40 15.56 -28.21
N TRP A 546 28.66 14.43 -28.84
CA TRP A 546 28.93 14.34 -30.27
C TRP A 546 28.36 13.05 -30.86
N THR A 547 28.22 13.00 -32.19
CA THR A 547 27.89 11.75 -32.89
C THR A 547 28.86 10.65 -32.48
N CYS A 548 28.34 9.51 -32.01
CA CYS A 548 29.17 8.38 -31.61
C CYS A 548 30.02 7.87 -32.79
N ASP A 549 31.34 7.93 -32.66
CA ASP A 549 32.30 7.50 -33.69
C ASP A 549 33.26 6.39 -33.19
N GLY A 550 33.19 6.05 -31.90
CA GLY A 550 34.01 5.02 -31.27
C GLY A 550 35.46 5.44 -30.99
N GLY A 551 35.78 6.72 -31.18
CA GLY A 551 37.08 7.32 -30.90
C GLY A 551 37.48 7.24 -29.42
N GLN A 552 38.78 7.29 -29.14
CA GLN A 552 39.30 7.24 -27.76
C GLN A 552 38.87 8.45 -26.92
N ASN A 553 38.54 9.57 -27.56
CA ASN A 553 37.95 10.76 -26.92
C ASN A 553 36.53 10.51 -26.36
N GLN A 554 35.81 9.50 -26.85
CA GLN A 554 34.48 9.09 -26.38
C GLN A 554 34.50 7.90 -25.42
N LYS A 555 35.70 7.44 -25.02
CA LYS A 555 35.89 6.25 -24.19
C LYS A 555 36.45 6.62 -22.84
N PHE A 556 35.91 6.01 -21.79
CA PHE A 556 36.25 6.26 -20.40
C PHE A 556 36.53 4.94 -19.71
N ARG A 557 37.74 4.81 -19.17
CA ARG A 557 38.13 3.71 -18.28
C ARG A 557 37.57 3.98 -16.89
N ILE A 558 36.96 2.96 -16.30
CA ILE A 558 36.42 3.00 -14.95
C ILE A 558 37.53 2.69 -13.96
N GLU A 559 37.85 3.67 -13.12
CA GLU A 559 38.81 3.51 -12.03
C GLU A 559 38.14 3.70 -10.67
N LYS A 560 38.82 3.28 -9.61
CA LYS A 560 38.30 3.43 -8.24
C LYS A 560 38.30 4.91 -7.85
N GLY A 561 37.13 5.46 -7.54
CA GLY A 561 36.97 6.80 -6.99
C GLY A 561 36.93 6.82 -5.46
N VAL A 562 36.45 7.92 -4.90
CA VAL A 562 36.19 8.09 -3.46
C VAL A 562 34.73 7.82 -3.11
N ASP A 563 34.44 7.63 -1.81
CA ASP A 563 33.08 7.41 -1.26
C ASP A 563 32.31 6.27 -1.93
N GLY A 564 33.04 5.19 -2.25
CA GLY A 564 32.49 4.02 -2.94
C GLY A 564 32.02 4.30 -4.37
N GLY A 565 32.47 5.40 -4.98
CA GLY A 565 32.22 5.75 -6.37
C GLY A 565 33.34 5.34 -7.33
N PHE A 566 33.18 5.75 -8.58
CA PHE A 566 34.09 5.50 -9.70
C PHE A 566 34.63 6.80 -10.27
N SER A 567 35.87 6.79 -10.75
CA SER A 567 36.40 7.86 -11.60
C SER A 567 36.30 7.45 -13.07
N LEU A 568 35.79 8.35 -13.91
CA LEU A 568 35.71 8.18 -15.35
C LEU A 568 36.97 8.78 -15.99
N VAL A 569 37.92 7.93 -16.37
CA VAL A 569 39.21 8.35 -16.91
C VAL A 569 39.18 8.27 -18.43
N ASN A 570 39.25 9.41 -19.12
CA ASN A 570 39.21 9.43 -20.58
C ASN A 570 40.41 8.68 -21.17
N VAL A 571 40.15 7.77 -22.11
CA VAL A 571 41.17 6.86 -22.67
C VAL A 571 42.23 7.60 -23.48
N LYS A 572 41.88 8.70 -24.16
CA LYS A 572 42.82 9.48 -24.98
C LYS A 572 43.79 10.31 -24.14
N THR A 573 43.34 10.85 -23.01
CA THR A 573 44.09 11.86 -22.23
C THR A 573 44.61 11.36 -20.89
N ASN A 574 44.05 10.27 -20.35
CA ASN A 574 44.23 9.81 -18.97
C ASN A 574 43.85 10.86 -17.91
N LYS A 575 42.92 11.77 -18.24
CA LYS A 575 42.34 12.74 -17.31
C LYS A 575 40.95 12.31 -16.86
N CYS A 576 40.52 12.79 -15.71
CA CYS A 576 39.26 12.44 -15.07
C CYS A 576 38.16 13.42 -15.45
N VAL A 577 36.93 12.91 -15.60
CA VAL A 577 35.71 13.73 -15.63
C VAL A 577 35.58 14.47 -14.30
N ASP A 578 35.36 15.78 -14.36
CA ASP A 578 35.43 16.72 -13.25
C ASP A 578 34.30 17.76 -13.34
N VAL A 579 33.71 18.09 -12.19
CA VAL A 579 32.82 19.26 -12.09
C VAL A 579 33.63 20.51 -11.74
N ALA A 580 33.60 21.48 -12.64
CA ALA A 580 34.42 22.68 -12.55
C ALA A 580 34.18 23.47 -11.25
N GLY A 581 35.28 23.81 -10.57
CA GLY A 581 35.25 24.59 -9.33
C GLY A 581 34.57 23.89 -8.15
N VAL A 582 34.39 22.55 -8.21
CA VAL A 582 33.69 21.78 -7.17
C VAL A 582 32.26 22.31 -6.93
N SER A 583 31.66 22.92 -7.96
CA SER A 583 30.36 23.58 -7.84
C SER A 583 29.28 22.57 -7.47
N GLN A 584 28.37 22.98 -6.58
CA GLN A 584 27.15 22.23 -6.25
C GLN A 584 25.91 22.79 -6.97
N GLY A 585 26.06 23.81 -7.81
CA GLY A 585 24.96 24.43 -8.54
C GLY A 585 24.54 23.68 -9.80
N ASN A 586 23.27 23.82 -10.18
CA ASN A 586 22.75 23.36 -11.47
C ASN A 586 23.42 24.11 -12.62
N GLY A 587 23.64 23.40 -13.72
CA GLY A 587 24.26 23.94 -14.92
C GLY A 587 25.78 24.10 -14.83
N ALA A 588 26.41 23.64 -13.74
CA ALA A 588 27.85 23.68 -13.59
C ALA A 588 28.51 22.80 -14.66
N LYS A 589 29.57 23.35 -15.27
CA LYS A 589 30.29 22.72 -16.38
C LYS A 589 30.96 21.42 -15.92
N VAL A 590 30.77 20.37 -16.71
CA VAL A 590 31.55 19.14 -16.62
C VAL A 590 32.70 19.24 -17.62
N GLN A 591 33.90 18.86 -17.19
CA GLN A 591 35.14 19.06 -17.93
C GLN A 591 36.12 17.90 -17.66
N LEU A 592 37.25 17.88 -18.38
CA LEU A 592 38.38 17.05 -17.98
C LEU A 592 39.34 17.82 -17.09
N TRP A 593 39.89 17.10 -16.11
CA TRP A 593 40.91 17.61 -15.21
C TRP A 593 41.88 16.50 -14.82
N SER A 594 43.09 16.88 -14.41
CA SER A 594 44.05 15.97 -13.81
C SER A 594 43.40 15.19 -12.66
N CYS A 595 43.53 13.86 -12.68
CA CYS A 595 42.90 13.00 -11.68
C CYS A 595 43.47 13.31 -10.28
N ALA A 596 42.59 13.76 -9.38
CA ALA A 596 42.93 14.21 -8.04
C ALA A 596 42.30 13.35 -6.93
N ASN A 597 41.55 12.30 -7.29
CA ASN A 597 40.81 11.44 -6.36
C ASN A 597 39.92 12.25 -5.39
N THR A 598 39.20 13.25 -5.91
CA THR A 598 38.26 14.09 -5.16
C THR A 598 36.81 13.71 -5.45
N ALA A 599 35.89 14.08 -4.55
CA ALA A 599 34.48 13.72 -4.69
C ALA A 599 33.78 14.31 -5.93
N ASN A 600 34.28 15.44 -6.46
CA ASN A 600 33.77 16.04 -7.71
C ASN A 600 34.27 15.36 -8.99
N GLN A 601 35.16 14.37 -8.85
CA GLN A 601 35.64 13.47 -9.91
C GLN A 601 35.21 12.01 -9.67
N SER A 602 34.34 11.79 -8.69
CA SER A 602 33.81 10.48 -8.33
C SER A 602 32.31 10.44 -8.64
N VAL A 603 31.87 9.37 -9.29
CA VAL A 603 30.46 9.17 -9.68
C VAL A 603 29.91 7.83 -9.17
N SER A 604 28.59 7.74 -9.02
CA SER A 604 27.87 6.46 -8.92
C SER A 604 26.92 6.29 -10.08
N PHE A 605 26.69 5.02 -10.44
CA PHE A 605 25.68 4.62 -11.41
C PHE A 605 24.43 4.13 -10.68
N SER A 606 23.26 4.55 -11.13
CA SER A 606 21.97 3.98 -10.75
C SER A 606 21.15 3.67 -11.98
N ASN A 607 20.27 2.68 -11.91
CA ASN A 607 19.45 2.30 -13.05
C ASN A 607 18.43 3.38 -13.38
N SER A 608 18.23 3.59 -14.68
CA SER A 608 17.13 4.36 -15.23
C SER A 608 16.26 3.46 -16.14
N LEU A 609 15.28 4.07 -16.82
CA LEU A 609 14.34 3.41 -17.73
C LEU A 609 15.06 2.82 -18.96
N ASP A 610 14.44 1.81 -19.59
CA ASP A 610 14.87 1.22 -20.86
C ASP A 610 16.32 0.66 -20.90
N GLY A 611 16.91 0.37 -19.74
CA GLY A 611 18.28 -0.13 -19.65
C GLY A 611 19.35 0.96 -19.71
N ALA A 612 18.98 2.23 -19.51
CA ALA A 612 19.90 3.33 -19.27
C ALA A 612 20.34 3.41 -17.79
N VAL A 613 21.26 4.33 -17.51
CA VAL A 613 21.74 4.67 -16.15
C VAL A 613 21.75 6.18 -15.95
N HIS A 614 21.58 6.60 -14.69
CA HIS A 614 22.02 7.91 -14.25
C HIS A 614 23.47 7.85 -13.80
N VAL A 615 24.23 8.91 -14.08
CA VAL A 615 25.60 9.11 -13.60
C VAL A 615 25.59 10.26 -12.61
N GLN A 616 25.71 9.96 -11.32
CA GLN A 616 25.56 10.94 -10.24
C GLN A 616 26.92 11.28 -9.62
N PHE A 617 27.27 12.56 -9.51
CA PHE A 617 28.49 13.00 -8.85
C PHE A 617 28.37 12.90 -7.33
N LYS A 618 29.42 12.38 -6.67
CA LYS A 618 29.43 12.13 -5.22
C LYS A 618 29.41 13.42 -4.40
N HIS A 619 30.03 14.51 -4.85
CA HIS A 619 30.11 15.76 -4.07
C HIS A 619 28.82 16.57 -4.03
N SER A 620 27.96 16.47 -5.05
CA SER A 620 26.76 17.31 -5.22
C SER A 620 25.46 16.53 -5.23
N ALA A 621 25.52 15.20 -5.34
CA ALA A 621 24.39 14.31 -5.60
C ALA A 621 23.60 14.69 -6.87
N LYS A 622 24.22 15.40 -7.81
CA LYS A 622 23.63 15.82 -9.09
C LYS A 622 24.02 14.90 -10.22
N CYS A 623 23.16 14.81 -11.22
CA CYS A 623 23.29 13.91 -12.35
C CYS A 623 23.99 14.60 -13.52
N LEU A 624 24.76 13.81 -14.27
CA LEU A 624 25.33 14.18 -15.56
C LEU A 624 24.22 14.38 -16.59
N GLU A 625 24.21 15.53 -17.24
CA GLU A 625 23.10 15.98 -18.08
C GLU A 625 23.60 16.62 -19.38
N VAL A 626 22.88 16.38 -20.48
CA VAL A 626 22.96 17.21 -21.69
C VAL A 626 22.07 18.44 -21.56
N GLU A 627 22.67 19.63 -21.65
CA GLU A 627 22.00 20.91 -21.45
C GLU A 627 20.82 21.10 -22.42
N GLY A 628 19.64 21.41 -21.88
CA GLY A 628 18.46 21.82 -22.64
C GLY A 628 17.90 20.76 -23.59
N PHE A 629 18.10 19.46 -23.31
CA PHE A 629 17.69 18.35 -24.18
C PHE A 629 18.21 18.47 -25.61
N SER A 630 19.33 19.18 -25.80
CA SER A 630 19.86 19.42 -27.14
C SER A 630 20.19 18.09 -27.82
N THR A 631 19.86 17.98 -29.11
CA THR A 631 20.24 16.87 -29.98
C THR A 631 21.34 17.28 -30.96
N ALA A 632 21.91 18.47 -30.81
CA ALA A 632 23.01 18.96 -31.63
C ALA A 632 24.37 18.43 -31.14
N ASN A 633 25.31 18.27 -32.07
CA ASN A 633 26.72 18.13 -31.70
C ASN A 633 27.20 19.40 -30.97
N ASP A 634 28.25 19.27 -30.17
CA ASP A 634 28.85 20.35 -29.38
C ASP A 634 28.00 20.86 -28.20
N ALA A 635 26.83 20.26 -27.98
CA ALA A 635 25.98 20.61 -26.84
C ALA A 635 26.68 20.31 -25.52
N LYS A 636 26.57 21.26 -24.59
CA LYS A 636 27.25 21.24 -23.31
C LYS A 636 26.77 20.08 -22.45
N ILE A 637 27.72 19.39 -21.81
CA ILE A 637 27.45 18.47 -20.72
C ILE A 637 27.69 19.18 -19.39
N GLN A 638 26.76 19.02 -18.47
CA GLN A 638 26.72 19.70 -17.18
C GLN A 638 26.27 18.76 -16.07
N GLN A 639 26.32 19.23 -14.82
CA GLN A 639 25.57 18.61 -13.74
C GLN A 639 24.25 19.36 -13.51
N TYR A 640 23.21 18.63 -13.13
CA TYR A 640 21.91 19.17 -12.75
C TYR A 640 21.25 18.28 -11.69
N ASP A 641 20.27 18.80 -10.96
CA ASP A 641 19.45 17.99 -10.05
C ASP A 641 18.92 16.75 -10.80
N CYS A 642 19.08 15.58 -10.16
CA CYS A 642 18.65 14.32 -10.74
C CYS A 642 17.12 14.30 -10.88
N GLY A 643 16.64 14.06 -12.09
CA GLY A 643 15.23 13.85 -12.41
C GLY A 643 15.06 12.67 -13.35
N ASN A 644 13.82 12.21 -13.53
CA ASN A 644 13.49 11.14 -14.47
C ASN A 644 13.34 11.71 -15.89
N THR A 645 14.39 12.36 -16.42
CA THR A 645 14.38 13.00 -17.74
C THR A 645 15.37 12.35 -18.70
N GLU A 646 14.97 12.17 -19.96
CA GLU A 646 15.75 11.41 -20.94
C GLU A 646 17.14 12.00 -21.27
N ASN A 647 17.35 13.30 -21.02
CA ASN A 647 18.64 13.97 -21.21
C ASN A 647 19.65 13.74 -20.06
N GLN A 648 19.22 13.04 -19.00
CA GLN A 648 20.05 12.57 -17.89
C GLN A 648 20.23 11.04 -17.90
N ASP A 649 19.65 10.37 -18.90
CA ASP A 649 19.72 8.93 -19.07
C ASP A 649 20.83 8.57 -20.06
N TRP A 650 21.73 7.68 -19.65
CA TRP A 650 22.87 7.27 -20.45
C TRP A 650 22.87 5.76 -20.68
N PHE A 651 22.97 5.33 -21.93
CA PHE A 651 23.31 3.94 -22.24
C PHE A 651 24.81 3.74 -22.08
N ILE A 652 25.19 2.69 -21.36
CA ILE A 652 26.57 2.23 -21.27
C ILE A 652 26.85 1.36 -22.51
N ARG A 653 27.80 1.79 -23.35
CA ARG A 653 28.32 1.03 -24.49
C ARG A 653 29.73 0.54 -24.20
N ARG A 654 30.08 -0.66 -24.68
CA ARG A 654 31.40 -1.29 -24.51
C ARG A 654 32.06 -1.51 -25.86
#